data_AF-A0A1G6SF93-F1
#
_entry.id   AF-A0A1G6SF93-F1
#
_cell.length_a   1.000
_cell.length_b   1.000
_cell.length_c   1.000
_cell.angle_alpha   90.00
_cell.angle_beta   90.00
_cell.angle_gamma   90.00
#
_symmetry.space_group_name_H-M   'P 1'
#
loop_
_entity.id
_entity.type
_entity.pdbx_description
1 polymer ?
#
loop_
_entity_poly.entity_id
_entity_poly.type
_entity_poly.pdbx_seq_one_letter_code
_entity_poly.pdbx_strand_id
1 'polypeptide(L)'
;MTSRMRLDDLTDLAVPSQPALAPDGSRAVYVLRTLDAAADRSVDRVWSVDLPDGTPRPLTAGPEDSSPAWSPDGTRLAFLRAGQVHLLHAAGGEPERVTDLPLGAGAPVWSPAGDRLALLAPVDPTDGTGPLVTTRLDYQSDGAGLVGPVRRQLHLVDLGTGDVRQLTDGPEHVGSPAFSPDGATLAFTRGVGADTDLTFRTAVHLLDLEDPKARPRVVALADGVAGTVSFAPDGASLLVVGFPGGPVGHQHLLRVPLDGGPLTDLSGHLDRNVMPGGPAYPGALPVELADGRVLLALRDRGCTHLWAVGADEGPVVAGPGRVVSGLSVVGGTAVVALATPTSYGEIVAVDLATGTETVLTDHGAALGDVELFVREERTFTIADGTEVQAWLVRDPALSGPRPLLVDVHGGPHNAWNGAADEMHPYHQELAARGWAVLLVNPRGSDGYGEAFYDAVHGAWGVADANDFLEPVDALVAEGLADPERLAITGYSYGGFMTCWLTGRDHRFKAAVAGGVVSDLVSMYGTCDDGTCLSSFELGGTPWEQPERYAAMSPLTHVAGVSTPTLVLHGGEDRTCAVGQAQQWFTSLRERGVPTELVLYPGAAHAFVLLGPPSQRIDYGRRVVDWVEQHTLRAGRPRVDVARWQRRLAQLAERHGVPGAQLGILRLTPGGDDELATSSYGVLNTRTGVAATDESLFQIGSISKVWTATVAMQLVDEGLLELDGPIVEVLPELRLADPDVTKRVTLRHLLTHTSGIDGDVFTDTGRGDDCLEKYVDLLADAAQNHPLGATWSYCNSGYSLMGRLIEKVTGLTWDAAMRERLFTPLGLTSTVTLPEEALLYGAAAGHEDQDGVPVTAPIWQLPRSLGPAGLITSTVTDLLGFARMHLTGGLAADGTRLLSEAAAAQMAEHQADLPDKYILGDSWGLGWIRFGWGEDGGHRVIGHDGNTIGQAAFLRVLPEAGLAVALLTNGGHTRDLYEDLYRELFAELADVEIPVAFAPPAEPVDVDVTPYVGTYARASVRMEVLAEGPTLRTTLLGPIAEMVPDPVEEHPLVPVGPGLFAVRPEGVETWAPVTFYDLPTGERYLHFGVRATPRVD
;
A
#
# COMPACT_ATOMS: atom_id res chain seq x y z
N MET A 1 -13.69 -20.10 1.25
CA MET A 1 -13.55 -19.16 2.38
C MET A 1 -13.69 -17.80 1.75
N THR A 2 -14.62 -16.96 2.21
CA THR A 2 -14.73 -15.58 1.72
C THR A 2 -13.58 -14.76 2.28
N SER A 3 -12.92 -13.99 1.42
CA SER A 3 -11.89 -13.01 1.82
C SER A 3 -12.55 -11.64 2.08
N ARG A 4 -11.83 -10.70 2.69
CA ARG A 4 -12.32 -9.33 2.93
C ARG A 4 -11.63 -8.39 1.97
N MET A 5 -12.37 -7.40 1.47
CA MET A 5 -11.85 -6.40 0.52
C MET A 5 -10.59 -5.73 1.09
N ARG A 6 -9.54 -5.70 0.26
CA ARG A 6 -8.27 -5.00 0.49
C ARG A 6 -8.07 -3.88 -0.52
N LEU A 7 -7.12 -2.99 -0.22
CA LEU A 7 -6.77 -1.90 -1.13
C LEU A 7 -6.29 -2.39 -2.51
N ASP A 8 -5.56 -3.51 -2.55
CA ASP A 8 -5.01 -4.04 -3.80
C ASP A 8 -6.10 -4.70 -4.68
N ASP A 9 -7.25 -5.10 -4.10
CA ASP A 9 -8.41 -5.63 -4.86
C ASP A 9 -9.06 -4.55 -5.75
N LEU A 10 -8.67 -3.26 -5.58
CA LEU A 10 -9.13 -2.17 -6.44
C LEU A 10 -8.86 -2.46 -7.93
N THR A 11 -7.76 -3.15 -8.25
CA THR A 11 -7.39 -3.43 -9.64
C THR A 11 -8.25 -4.50 -10.30
N ASP A 12 -9.02 -5.26 -9.50
CA ASP A 12 -9.93 -6.29 -9.99
C ASP A 12 -11.34 -5.76 -10.27
N LEU A 13 -11.59 -4.48 -10.01
CA LEU A 13 -12.88 -3.83 -10.29
C LEU A 13 -13.13 -3.64 -11.78
N ALA A 14 -14.37 -3.96 -12.18
CA ALA A 14 -14.93 -3.69 -13.49
C ALA A 14 -16.24 -2.91 -13.32
N VAL A 15 -16.25 -1.64 -13.75
CA VAL A 15 -17.36 -0.71 -13.49
C VAL A 15 -18.03 -0.29 -14.80
N PRO A 16 -19.30 -0.68 -15.05
CA PRO A 16 -20.02 -0.30 -16.25
C PRO A 16 -20.62 1.12 -16.14
N SER A 17 -20.69 1.82 -17.26
CA SER A 17 -21.24 3.18 -17.37
C SER A 17 -21.76 3.46 -18.79
N GLN A 18 -22.39 4.63 -18.99
CA GLN A 18 -22.78 5.15 -20.31
C GLN A 18 -23.58 4.15 -21.16
N PRO A 19 -24.70 3.58 -20.66
CA PRO A 19 -25.53 2.68 -21.44
C PRO A 19 -26.19 3.39 -22.63
N ALA A 20 -26.27 2.71 -23.77
CA ALA A 20 -26.99 3.13 -24.96
C ALA A 20 -27.76 1.93 -25.57
N LEU A 21 -29.08 2.06 -25.65
CA LEU A 21 -29.98 1.04 -26.18
C LEU A 21 -30.13 1.23 -27.70
N ALA A 22 -30.03 0.13 -28.46
CA ALA A 22 -30.24 0.15 -29.90
C ALA A 22 -31.68 0.60 -30.24
N PRO A 23 -31.92 1.29 -31.37
CA PRO A 23 -33.24 1.83 -31.70
C PRO A 23 -34.36 0.79 -31.83
N ASP A 24 -34.02 -0.48 -32.06
CA ASP A 24 -34.98 -1.59 -32.10
C ASP A 24 -35.24 -2.25 -30.72
N GLY A 25 -34.54 -1.80 -29.67
CA GLY A 25 -34.64 -2.32 -28.30
C GLY A 25 -33.98 -3.68 -28.08
N SER A 26 -33.32 -4.27 -29.08
CA SER A 26 -32.82 -5.65 -29.02
C SER A 26 -31.46 -5.80 -28.34
N ARG A 27 -30.69 -4.71 -28.23
CA ARG A 27 -29.30 -4.73 -27.75
C ARG A 27 -28.94 -3.46 -27.01
N ALA A 28 -28.28 -3.59 -25.87
CA ALA A 28 -27.62 -2.47 -25.19
C ALA A 28 -26.10 -2.51 -25.44
N VAL A 29 -25.50 -1.34 -25.55
CA VAL A 29 -24.04 -1.15 -25.45
C VAL A 29 -23.73 -0.25 -24.27
N TYR A 30 -22.53 -0.35 -23.73
CA TYR A 30 -22.09 0.41 -22.57
C TYR A 30 -20.57 0.46 -22.54
N VAL A 31 -20.02 1.35 -21.70
CA VAL A 31 -18.59 1.42 -21.43
C VAL A 31 -18.29 0.59 -20.19
N LEU A 32 -17.31 -0.30 -20.25
CA LEU A 32 -16.76 -0.99 -19.08
C LEU A 32 -15.36 -0.45 -18.80
N ARG A 33 -15.16 0.10 -17.60
CA ARG A 33 -13.86 0.52 -17.11
C ARG A 33 -13.23 -0.58 -16.26
N THR A 34 -12.00 -0.94 -16.58
CA THR A 34 -11.12 -1.79 -15.75
C THR A 34 -9.82 -1.05 -15.43
N LEU A 35 -9.03 -1.53 -14.48
CA LEU A 35 -7.73 -0.96 -14.15
C LEU A 35 -6.59 -1.89 -14.58
N ASP A 36 -5.63 -1.37 -15.33
CA ASP A 36 -4.42 -2.08 -15.74
C ASP A 36 -3.28 -1.70 -14.78
N ALA A 37 -3.00 -2.57 -13.81
CA ALA A 37 -1.97 -2.34 -12.79
C ALA A 37 -0.55 -2.31 -13.38
N ALA A 38 -0.29 -3.07 -14.45
CA ALA A 38 1.03 -3.15 -15.07
C ALA A 38 1.35 -1.90 -15.90
N ALA A 39 0.33 -1.34 -16.57
CA ALA A 39 0.45 -0.09 -17.33
C ALA A 39 0.09 1.17 -16.52
N ASP A 40 -0.33 1.01 -15.26
CA ASP A 40 -0.74 2.05 -14.33
C ASP A 40 -1.78 3.03 -14.91
N ARG A 41 -2.86 2.50 -15.47
CA ARG A 41 -3.92 3.30 -16.11
C ARG A 41 -5.30 2.63 -16.05
N SER A 42 -6.36 3.41 -16.26
CA SER A 42 -7.67 2.87 -16.58
C SER A 42 -7.74 2.40 -18.04
N VAL A 43 -8.61 1.43 -18.30
CA VAL A 43 -8.90 0.89 -19.62
C VAL A 43 -10.42 0.91 -19.81
N ASP A 44 -10.88 1.74 -20.76
CA ASP A 44 -12.29 1.87 -21.10
C ASP A 44 -12.57 1.18 -22.44
N ARG A 45 -13.55 0.29 -22.47
CA ARG A 45 -13.97 -0.44 -23.67
C ARG A 45 -15.46 -0.40 -23.85
N VAL A 46 -15.91 -0.41 -25.11
CA VAL A 46 -17.34 -0.59 -25.42
C VAL A 46 -17.68 -2.08 -25.39
N TRP A 47 -18.72 -2.42 -24.65
CA TRP A 47 -19.30 -3.76 -24.53
C TRP A 47 -20.72 -3.77 -25.08
N SER A 48 -21.23 -4.97 -25.37
CA SER A 48 -22.62 -5.20 -25.77
C SER A 48 -23.26 -6.34 -25.00
N VAL A 49 -24.57 -6.27 -24.85
CA VAL A 49 -25.42 -7.35 -24.35
C VAL A 49 -26.74 -7.34 -25.12
N ASP A 50 -27.16 -8.49 -25.64
CA ASP A 50 -28.47 -8.64 -26.30
C ASP A 50 -29.56 -8.80 -25.22
N LEU A 51 -30.76 -8.25 -25.44
CA LEU A 51 -31.88 -8.33 -24.51
C LEU A 51 -32.86 -9.46 -24.91
N PRO A 52 -33.55 -10.10 -23.94
CA PRO A 52 -33.48 -9.82 -22.50
C PRO A 52 -32.38 -10.58 -21.74
N ASP A 53 -31.76 -11.60 -22.33
CA ASP A 53 -30.94 -12.60 -21.63
C ASP A 53 -29.63 -12.98 -22.35
N GLY A 54 -29.12 -12.08 -23.20
CA GLY A 54 -27.85 -12.27 -23.91
C GLY A 54 -26.63 -12.25 -22.98
N THR A 55 -25.51 -12.81 -23.47
CA THR A 55 -24.24 -12.78 -22.73
C THR A 55 -23.45 -11.50 -23.06
N PRO A 56 -22.98 -10.73 -22.07
CA PRO A 56 -22.11 -9.58 -22.29
C PRO A 56 -20.82 -9.94 -23.04
N ARG A 57 -20.43 -9.11 -24.01
CA ARG A 57 -19.18 -9.30 -24.78
C ARG A 57 -18.52 -7.97 -25.16
N PRO A 58 -17.18 -7.90 -25.22
CA PRO A 58 -16.49 -6.72 -25.70
C PRO A 58 -16.78 -6.50 -27.19
N LEU A 59 -17.08 -5.26 -27.56
CA LEU A 59 -17.20 -4.83 -28.96
C LEU A 59 -15.91 -4.21 -29.48
N THR A 60 -15.12 -3.60 -28.59
CA THR A 60 -13.88 -2.93 -28.94
C THR A 60 -12.71 -3.39 -28.08
N ALA A 61 -11.49 -3.13 -28.56
CA ALA A 61 -10.24 -3.47 -27.87
C ALA A 61 -9.35 -2.25 -27.58
N GLY A 62 -9.83 -1.02 -27.89
CA GLY A 62 -9.10 0.21 -27.60
C GLY A 62 -9.02 0.46 -26.08
N PRO A 63 -8.00 1.22 -25.60
CA PRO A 63 -7.84 1.47 -24.17
C PRO A 63 -8.65 2.66 -23.64
N GLU A 64 -9.21 3.50 -24.52
CA GLU A 64 -9.86 4.77 -24.17
C GLU A 64 -11.14 4.96 -24.99
N ASP A 65 -11.99 3.93 -25.04
CA ASP A 65 -13.21 3.93 -25.83
C ASP A 65 -14.43 4.35 -24.96
N SER A 66 -15.12 5.43 -25.32
CA SER A 66 -16.22 6.01 -24.52
C SER A 66 -17.34 6.65 -25.35
N SER A 67 -18.41 7.11 -24.69
CA SER A 67 -19.55 7.81 -25.30
C SER A 67 -20.20 7.10 -26.50
N PRO A 68 -20.61 5.82 -26.35
CA PRO A 68 -21.27 5.09 -27.42
C PRO A 68 -22.66 5.69 -27.73
N ALA A 69 -22.94 5.92 -29.01
CA ALA A 69 -24.21 6.45 -29.50
C ALA A 69 -24.64 5.75 -30.80
N TRP A 70 -25.82 5.13 -30.78
CA TRP A 70 -26.38 4.45 -31.96
C TRP A 70 -26.85 5.44 -33.01
N SER A 71 -26.62 5.12 -34.29
CA SER A 71 -27.31 5.80 -35.39
C SER A 71 -28.82 5.56 -35.30
N PRO A 72 -29.67 6.49 -35.78
CA PRO A 72 -31.12 6.34 -35.67
C PRO A 72 -31.70 5.08 -36.33
N ASP A 73 -31.03 4.56 -37.36
CA ASP A 73 -31.39 3.33 -38.07
C ASP A 73 -30.80 2.06 -37.43
N GLY A 74 -29.97 2.19 -36.38
CA GLY A 74 -29.31 1.10 -35.67
C GLY A 74 -28.18 0.40 -36.44
N THR A 75 -27.79 0.90 -37.62
CA THR A 75 -26.78 0.22 -38.47
C THR A 75 -25.35 0.54 -38.08
N ARG A 76 -25.12 1.65 -37.35
CA ARG A 76 -23.79 2.13 -36.95
C ARG A 76 -23.79 2.57 -35.48
N LEU A 77 -22.64 2.45 -34.86
CA LEU A 77 -22.35 2.95 -33.52
C LEU A 77 -21.22 3.99 -33.62
N ALA A 78 -21.50 5.22 -33.20
CA ALA A 78 -20.46 6.23 -32.98
C ALA A 78 -19.92 6.12 -31.56
N PHE A 79 -18.63 6.35 -31.38
CA PHE A 79 -18.00 6.41 -30.06
C PHE A 79 -16.70 7.22 -30.14
N LEU A 80 -16.18 7.65 -28.99
CA LEU A 80 -14.87 8.27 -28.87
C LEU A 80 -13.80 7.21 -28.66
N ARG A 81 -12.65 7.37 -29.32
CA ARG A 81 -11.41 6.62 -29.04
C ARG A 81 -10.26 7.60 -29.05
N ALA A 82 -9.52 7.68 -27.93
CA ALA A 82 -8.39 8.60 -27.78
C ALA A 82 -8.73 10.03 -28.23
N GLY A 83 -9.91 10.51 -27.84
CA GLY A 83 -10.40 11.86 -28.17
C GLY A 83 -10.80 12.07 -29.64
N GLN A 84 -11.06 11.03 -30.44
CA GLN A 84 -11.59 11.19 -31.80
C GLN A 84 -12.83 10.31 -32.02
N VAL A 85 -13.76 10.78 -32.84
CA VAL A 85 -14.97 10.02 -33.17
C VAL A 85 -14.62 8.89 -34.15
N HIS A 86 -15.11 7.70 -33.83
CA HIS A 86 -15.04 6.52 -34.67
C HIS A 86 -16.44 5.95 -34.91
N LEU A 87 -16.63 5.28 -36.05
CA LEU A 87 -17.84 4.56 -36.40
C LEU A 87 -17.56 3.05 -36.47
N LEU A 88 -18.43 2.25 -35.85
CA LEU A 88 -18.44 0.79 -35.95
C LEU A 88 -19.75 0.34 -36.59
N HIS A 89 -19.70 -0.57 -37.56
CA HIS A 89 -20.91 -1.16 -38.14
C HIS A 89 -21.54 -2.18 -37.18
N ALA A 90 -22.86 -2.16 -37.04
CA ALA A 90 -23.60 -2.98 -36.06
C ALA A 90 -23.44 -4.50 -36.25
N ALA A 91 -23.17 -4.93 -37.49
CA ALA A 91 -22.91 -6.33 -37.82
C ALA A 91 -21.46 -6.79 -37.53
N GLY A 92 -20.60 -5.91 -37.02
CA GLY A 92 -19.18 -6.15 -36.79
C GLY A 92 -18.27 -5.62 -37.91
N GLY A 93 -16.97 -5.57 -37.62
CA GLY A 93 -15.93 -4.95 -38.46
C GLY A 93 -14.93 -4.18 -37.59
N GLU A 94 -13.95 -3.54 -38.24
CA GLU A 94 -13.03 -2.62 -37.55
C GLU A 94 -13.64 -1.21 -37.48
N PRO A 95 -13.45 -0.47 -36.38
CA PRO A 95 -13.88 0.93 -36.29
C PRO A 95 -13.16 1.84 -37.29
N GLU A 96 -13.90 2.71 -37.97
CA GLU A 96 -13.38 3.74 -38.87
C GLU A 96 -13.33 5.09 -38.17
N ARG A 97 -12.18 5.77 -38.20
CA ARG A 97 -12.02 7.12 -37.65
C ARG A 97 -12.68 8.15 -38.57
N VAL A 98 -13.59 8.96 -38.05
CA VAL A 98 -14.32 9.98 -38.83
C VAL A 98 -13.92 11.43 -38.51
N THR A 99 -13.18 11.66 -37.42
CA THR A 99 -12.61 12.99 -37.11
C THR A 99 -11.10 12.92 -36.94
N ASP A 100 -10.45 14.05 -37.23
CA ASP A 100 -9.01 14.26 -36.97
C ASP A 100 -8.79 15.70 -36.50
N LEU A 101 -9.44 16.07 -35.39
CA LEU A 101 -9.38 17.44 -34.86
C LEU A 101 -8.12 17.63 -34.00
N PRO A 102 -7.37 18.75 -34.16
CA PRO A 102 -6.05 18.93 -33.53
C PRO A 102 -6.02 18.75 -32.00
N LEU A 103 -7.09 19.14 -31.31
CA LEU A 103 -7.23 19.07 -29.85
C LEU A 103 -8.28 18.04 -29.41
N GLY A 104 -8.69 17.15 -30.32
CA GLY A 104 -9.73 16.15 -30.05
C GLY A 104 -11.16 16.61 -30.32
N ALA A 105 -12.08 15.66 -30.19
CA ALA A 105 -13.51 15.75 -30.34
C ALA A 105 -14.21 15.25 -29.07
N GLY A 106 -15.35 15.84 -28.75
CA GLY A 106 -16.26 15.42 -27.68
C GLY A 106 -17.34 14.45 -28.16
N ALA A 107 -18.22 14.05 -27.24
CA ALA A 107 -19.23 13.02 -27.47
C ALA A 107 -20.07 13.29 -28.74
N PRO A 108 -20.24 12.29 -29.63
CA PRO A 108 -20.98 12.46 -30.88
C PRO A 108 -22.49 12.45 -30.65
N VAL A 109 -23.21 13.39 -31.27
CA VAL A 109 -24.68 13.46 -31.28
C VAL A 109 -25.17 13.27 -32.72
N TRP A 110 -25.99 12.26 -32.97
CA TRP A 110 -26.51 11.95 -34.30
C TRP A 110 -27.59 12.93 -34.76
N SER A 111 -27.55 13.30 -36.05
CA SER A 111 -28.72 13.89 -36.71
C SER A 111 -29.86 12.86 -36.80
N PRO A 112 -31.14 13.27 -36.80
CA PRO A 112 -32.26 12.33 -36.94
C PRO A 112 -32.24 11.51 -38.24
N ALA A 113 -31.63 12.05 -39.30
CA ALA A 113 -31.45 11.35 -40.58
C ALA A 113 -30.27 10.36 -40.58
N GLY A 114 -29.38 10.41 -39.57
CA GLY A 114 -28.21 9.54 -39.48
C GLY A 114 -27.09 9.89 -40.47
N ASP A 115 -27.13 11.07 -41.10
CA ASP A 115 -26.18 11.52 -42.12
C ASP A 115 -25.11 12.47 -41.58
N ARG A 116 -25.30 13.02 -40.38
CA ARG A 116 -24.44 14.04 -39.77
C ARG A 116 -24.23 13.77 -38.27
N LEU A 117 -23.11 14.26 -37.73
CA LEU A 117 -22.83 14.27 -36.29
C LEU A 117 -22.57 15.70 -35.81
N ALA A 118 -23.18 16.10 -34.70
CA ALA A 118 -22.79 17.30 -33.96
C ALA A 118 -21.89 16.91 -32.78
N LEU A 119 -20.82 17.68 -32.54
CA LEU A 119 -19.89 17.45 -31.45
C LEU A 119 -19.28 18.77 -30.96
N LEU A 120 -18.79 18.76 -29.72
CA LEU A 120 -17.94 19.85 -29.21
C LEU A 120 -16.47 19.52 -29.48
N ALA A 121 -15.66 20.52 -29.82
CA ALA A 121 -14.22 20.35 -29.89
C ALA A 121 -13.50 21.58 -29.32
N PRO A 122 -12.36 21.41 -28.62
CA PRO A 122 -11.52 22.53 -28.20
C PRO A 122 -10.90 23.22 -29.42
N VAL A 123 -10.91 24.55 -29.44
CA VAL A 123 -10.32 25.38 -30.50
C VAL A 123 -9.36 26.38 -29.86
N ASP A 124 -8.10 26.35 -30.31
CA ASP A 124 -7.08 27.35 -29.95
C ASP A 124 -6.94 28.40 -31.06
N PRO A 125 -7.25 29.69 -30.79
CA PRO A 125 -7.07 30.74 -31.76
C PRO A 125 -5.62 31.25 -31.89
N THR A 126 -4.67 30.78 -31.07
CA THR A 126 -3.33 31.36 -30.90
C THR A 126 -2.16 30.48 -31.30
N ASP A 127 -2.39 29.32 -31.91
CA ASP A 127 -1.39 28.29 -32.28
C ASP A 127 -0.58 27.63 -31.14
N GLY A 128 -0.72 28.12 -29.91
CA GLY A 128 -0.28 27.47 -28.68
C GLY A 128 1.21 27.61 -28.33
N THR A 129 2.00 28.39 -29.07
CA THR A 129 3.48 28.37 -28.96
C THR A 129 4.13 29.50 -28.13
N GLY A 130 3.36 30.23 -27.31
CA GLY A 130 3.84 31.40 -26.56
C GLY A 130 3.41 31.46 -25.08
N PRO A 131 3.76 32.54 -24.36
CA PRO A 131 3.25 32.75 -23.01
C PRO A 131 1.72 32.88 -23.00
N LEU A 132 1.06 32.35 -21.97
CA LEU A 132 -0.38 32.54 -21.78
C LEU A 132 -0.67 34.02 -21.47
N VAL A 133 -1.44 34.66 -22.34
CA VAL A 133 -1.93 36.03 -22.17
C VAL A 133 -3.44 35.99 -22.09
N THR A 134 -4.01 36.46 -20.98
CA THR A 134 -5.47 36.50 -20.75
C THR A 134 -5.87 37.79 -20.05
N THR A 135 -7.09 38.25 -20.33
CA THR A 135 -7.78 39.32 -19.58
C THR A 135 -9.03 38.79 -18.87
N ARG A 136 -9.20 37.46 -18.81
CA ARG A 136 -10.36 36.75 -18.27
C ARG A 136 -9.94 35.76 -17.19
N LEU A 137 -10.88 35.40 -16.31
CA LEU A 137 -10.65 34.46 -15.20
C LEU A 137 -10.72 32.98 -15.60
N ASP A 138 -11.36 32.66 -16.72
CA ASP A 138 -11.54 31.31 -17.27
C ASP A 138 -10.31 30.82 -18.07
N TYR A 139 -9.11 31.07 -17.56
CA TYR A 139 -7.82 30.71 -18.21
C TYR A 139 -7.26 29.36 -17.77
N GLN A 140 -7.85 28.74 -16.76
CA GLN A 140 -7.45 27.45 -16.22
C GLN A 140 -8.69 26.61 -15.88
N SER A 141 -8.52 25.30 -15.86
CA SER A 141 -9.54 24.35 -15.41
C SER A 141 -8.84 23.10 -14.88
N ASP A 142 -9.32 22.56 -13.76
CA ASP A 142 -8.78 21.32 -13.21
C ASP A 142 -8.88 20.17 -14.22
N GLY A 143 -7.86 19.31 -14.26
CA GLY A 143 -7.71 18.22 -15.23
C GLY A 143 -7.31 18.65 -16.64
N ALA A 144 -7.61 19.89 -17.07
CA ALA A 144 -7.20 20.43 -18.37
C ALA A 144 -5.96 21.36 -18.29
N GLY A 145 -5.65 21.86 -17.08
CA GLY A 145 -4.51 22.73 -16.82
C GLY A 145 -4.74 24.18 -17.28
N LEU A 146 -3.69 24.81 -17.79
CA LEU A 146 -3.75 26.19 -18.30
C LEU A 146 -4.33 26.21 -19.72
N VAL A 147 -5.64 26.38 -19.82
CA VAL A 147 -6.38 26.39 -21.11
C VAL A 147 -6.29 27.72 -21.87
N GLY A 148 -5.98 28.82 -21.19
CA GLY A 148 -5.79 30.14 -21.81
C GLY A 148 -6.97 30.56 -22.70
N PRO A 149 -6.75 30.83 -24.00
CA PRO A 149 -7.81 31.23 -24.93
C PRO A 149 -8.58 30.05 -25.56
N VAL A 150 -8.24 28.80 -25.23
CA VAL A 150 -8.89 27.62 -25.81
C VAL A 150 -10.35 27.57 -25.39
N ARG A 151 -11.28 27.41 -26.35
CA ARG A 151 -12.72 27.31 -26.08
C ARG A 151 -13.34 26.09 -26.75
N ARG A 152 -14.32 25.48 -26.06
CA ARG A 152 -15.14 24.40 -26.65
C ARG A 152 -16.13 25.02 -27.63
N GLN A 153 -16.04 24.62 -28.89
CA GLN A 153 -16.90 25.12 -29.98
C GLN A 153 -17.64 23.96 -30.65
N LEU A 154 -18.82 24.27 -31.19
CA LEU A 154 -19.68 23.33 -31.87
C LEU A 154 -19.16 23.05 -33.28
N HIS A 155 -19.11 21.78 -33.65
CA HIS A 155 -18.74 21.30 -34.97
C HIS A 155 -19.81 20.36 -35.53
N LEU A 156 -19.92 20.33 -36.85
CA LEU A 156 -20.79 19.43 -37.59
C LEU A 156 -19.95 18.60 -38.56
N VAL A 157 -20.08 17.28 -38.47
CA VAL A 157 -19.45 16.30 -39.36
C VAL A 157 -20.49 15.81 -40.34
N ASP A 158 -20.20 15.91 -41.63
CA ASP A 158 -21.02 15.31 -42.70
C ASP A 158 -20.43 13.94 -43.08
N LEU A 159 -21.20 12.87 -42.88
CA LEU A 159 -20.70 11.51 -43.06
C LEU A 159 -20.66 11.06 -44.53
N GLY A 160 -21.34 11.79 -45.43
CA GLY A 160 -21.32 11.49 -46.85
C GLY A 160 -20.09 12.05 -47.56
N THR A 161 -19.62 13.22 -47.12
CA THR A 161 -18.47 13.94 -47.68
C THR A 161 -17.19 13.77 -46.86
N GLY A 162 -17.32 13.54 -45.56
CA GLY A 162 -16.21 13.57 -44.59
C GLY A 162 -15.85 14.98 -44.11
N ASP A 163 -16.61 16.01 -44.50
CA ASP A 163 -16.33 17.39 -44.13
C ASP A 163 -16.65 17.66 -42.65
N VAL A 164 -15.74 18.35 -41.95
CA VAL A 164 -15.94 18.82 -40.57
C VAL A 164 -15.99 20.35 -40.56
N ARG A 165 -17.13 20.92 -40.17
CA ARG A 165 -17.37 22.37 -40.15
C ARG A 165 -17.59 22.88 -38.72
N GLN A 166 -16.76 23.83 -38.28
CA GLN A 166 -17.01 24.60 -37.06
C GLN A 166 -18.22 25.52 -37.27
N LEU A 167 -19.19 25.45 -36.36
CA LEU A 167 -20.46 26.20 -36.41
C LEU A 167 -20.48 27.43 -35.49
N THR A 168 -19.68 27.42 -34.43
CA THR A 168 -19.62 28.53 -33.46
C THR A 168 -18.19 28.99 -33.25
N ASP A 169 -18.03 30.27 -32.92
CA ASP A 169 -16.77 30.89 -32.54
C ASP A 169 -17.01 31.82 -31.34
N GLY A 170 -15.93 32.40 -30.81
CA GLY A 170 -15.97 33.41 -29.76
C GLY A 170 -15.32 33.00 -28.45
N PRO A 171 -15.32 33.90 -27.46
CA PRO A 171 -14.59 33.73 -26.21
C PRO A 171 -15.34 32.89 -25.16
N GLU A 172 -16.56 32.42 -25.43
CA GLU A 172 -17.33 31.59 -24.52
C GLU A 172 -17.25 30.11 -24.89
N HIS A 173 -17.33 29.24 -23.89
CA HIS A 173 -17.56 27.81 -24.10
C HIS A 173 -19.02 27.57 -24.54
N VAL A 174 -19.18 26.60 -25.44
CA VAL A 174 -20.49 26.05 -25.83
C VAL A 174 -20.69 24.71 -25.13
N GLY A 175 -21.90 24.47 -24.62
CA GLY A 175 -22.34 23.21 -24.02
C GLY A 175 -22.90 22.22 -25.05
N SER A 176 -23.19 21.00 -24.60
CA SER A 176 -23.56 19.89 -25.48
C SER A 176 -24.77 20.21 -26.37
N PRO A 177 -24.72 19.87 -27.67
CA PRO A 177 -25.78 20.19 -28.60
C PRO A 177 -26.90 19.14 -28.60
N ALA A 178 -28.10 19.54 -29.06
CA ALA A 178 -29.20 18.65 -29.39
C ALA A 178 -29.82 19.04 -30.74
N PHE A 179 -30.11 18.06 -31.60
CA PHE A 179 -30.84 18.29 -32.85
C PHE A 179 -32.34 18.44 -32.60
N SER A 180 -32.97 19.32 -33.37
CA SER A 180 -34.42 19.31 -33.55
C SER A 180 -34.85 17.99 -34.22
N PRO A 181 -36.10 17.51 -34.01
CA PRO A 181 -36.56 16.26 -34.60
C PRO A 181 -36.50 16.19 -36.13
N ASP A 182 -36.57 17.34 -36.81
CA ASP A 182 -36.40 17.47 -38.27
C ASP A 182 -34.93 17.59 -38.73
N GLY A 183 -33.99 17.76 -37.79
CA GLY A 183 -32.57 17.93 -38.07
C GLY A 183 -32.17 19.27 -38.70
N ALA A 184 -33.08 20.25 -38.75
CA ALA A 184 -32.83 21.57 -39.34
C ALA A 184 -32.19 22.56 -38.35
N THR A 185 -32.33 22.35 -37.03
CA THR A 185 -31.86 23.26 -35.98
C THR A 185 -31.04 22.52 -34.92
N LEU A 186 -30.04 23.20 -34.34
CA LEU A 186 -29.34 22.78 -33.13
C LEU A 186 -29.70 23.67 -31.94
N ALA A 187 -30.00 23.05 -30.79
CA ALA A 187 -30.06 23.70 -29.49
C ALA A 187 -28.77 23.44 -28.71
N PHE A 188 -28.26 24.44 -27.99
CA PHE A 188 -27.09 24.31 -27.12
C PHE A 188 -27.06 25.43 -26.07
N THR A 189 -26.22 25.27 -25.04
CA THR A 189 -26.00 26.29 -24.02
C THR A 189 -24.73 27.11 -24.31
N ARG A 190 -24.74 28.41 -24.01
CA ARG A 190 -23.57 29.30 -24.17
C ARG A 190 -23.67 30.50 -23.23
N GLY A 191 -22.51 30.99 -22.76
CA GLY A 191 -22.43 32.21 -21.96
C GLY A 191 -23.00 33.44 -22.69
N VAL A 192 -23.62 34.37 -21.94
CA VAL A 192 -24.20 35.61 -22.50
C VAL A 192 -23.65 36.85 -21.80
N GLY A 193 -23.17 37.83 -22.57
CA GLY A 193 -22.63 39.10 -22.07
C GLY A 193 -21.13 39.25 -22.32
N ALA A 194 -20.56 40.41 -22.00
CA ALA A 194 -19.13 40.67 -22.18
C ALA A 194 -18.25 40.02 -21.09
N ASP A 195 -18.78 39.91 -19.87
CA ASP A 195 -18.07 39.44 -18.67
C ASP A 195 -18.65 38.09 -18.18
N THR A 196 -18.72 37.13 -19.08
CA THR A 196 -19.29 35.78 -18.81
C THR A 196 -18.50 35.00 -17.76
N ASP A 197 -17.23 35.30 -17.59
CA ASP A 197 -16.35 34.78 -16.53
C ASP A 197 -16.63 35.38 -15.14
N LEU A 198 -17.38 36.48 -15.05
CA LEU A 198 -17.80 37.10 -13.79
C LEU A 198 -19.27 36.82 -13.43
N THR A 199 -20.12 36.65 -14.45
CA THR A 199 -21.58 36.61 -14.25
C THR A 199 -22.17 35.20 -14.28
N PHE A 200 -21.44 34.19 -14.79
CA PHE A 200 -21.85 32.78 -14.90
C PHE A 200 -23.16 32.52 -15.68
N ARG A 201 -23.72 33.54 -16.32
CA ARG A 201 -24.98 33.45 -17.06
C ARG A 201 -24.80 32.61 -18.31
N THR A 202 -25.58 31.56 -18.41
CA THR A 202 -25.56 30.63 -19.54
C THR A 202 -26.98 30.48 -20.06
N ALA A 203 -27.19 30.85 -21.33
CA ALA A 203 -28.50 30.82 -21.95
C ALA A 203 -28.62 29.69 -22.97
N VAL A 204 -29.87 29.33 -23.28
CA VAL A 204 -30.17 28.38 -24.35
C VAL A 204 -30.23 29.10 -25.68
N HIS A 205 -29.50 28.58 -26.66
CA HIS A 205 -29.40 29.11 -28.01
C HIS A 205 -29.95 28.13 -29.03
N LEU A 206 -30.52 28.66 -30.13
CA LEU A 206 -30.83 27.91 -31.34
C LEU A 206 -29.99 28.39 -32.52
N LEU A 207 -29.53 27.45 -33.34
CA LEU A 207 -28.83 27.70 -34.60
C LEU A 207 -29.49 26.93 -35.74
N ASP A 208 -29.94 27.65 -36.76
CA ASP A 208 -30.49 27.10 -38.01
C ASP A 208 -29.34 26.56 -38.88
N LEU A 209 -29.45 25.30 -39.33
CA LEU A 209 -28.45 24.63 -40.16
C LEU A 209 -28.72 24.78 -41.66
N GLU A 210 -29.94 25.15 -42.06
CA GLU A 210 -30.32 25.33 -43.46
C GLU A 210 -29.83 26.67 -44.03
N ASP A 211 -29.64 27.68 -43.16
CA ASP A 211 -28.98 28.94 -43.52
C ASP A 211 -27.50 28.94 -43.08
N PRO A 212 -26.52 28.81 -44.01
CA PRO A 212 -25.09 28.87 -43.69
C PRO A 212 -24.64 30.19 -43.05
N LYS A 213 -25.46 31.25 -43.11
CA LYS A 213 -25.19 32.55 -42.51
C LYS A 213 -25.95 32.78 -41.21
N ALA A 214 -26.73 31.80 -40.75
CA ALA A 214 -27.41 31.87 -39.47
C ALA A 214 -26.42 32.19 -38.35
N ARG A 215 -26.93 32.84 -37.31
CA ARG A 215 -26.20 33.11 -36.07
C ARG A 215 -27.02 32.55 -34.91
N PRO A 216 -26.36 32.04 -33.85
CA PRO A 216 -27.06 31.58 -32.66
C PRO A 216 -27.99 32.66 -32.09
N ARG A 217 -29.24 32.30 -31.78
CA ARG A 217 -30.21 33.19 -31.13
C ARG A 217 -30.56 32.67 -29.75
N VAL A 218 -30.59 33.55 -28.75
CA VAL A 218 -31.05 33.20 -27.39
C VAL A 218 -32.55 32.93 -27.41
N VAL A 219 -32.99 31.85 -26.74
CA VAL A 219 -34.41 31.48 -26.63
C VAL A 219 -34.90 31.29 -25.21
N ALA A 220 -34.00 31.04 -24.25
CA ALA A 220 -34.37 30.85 -22.84
C ALA A 220 -33.21 31.24 -21.91
N LEU A 221 -33.53 31.55 -20.66
CA LEU A 221 -32.57 31.77 -19.56
C LEU A 221 -31.48 32.81 -19.89
N ALA A 222 -31.85 33.91 -20.55
CA ALA A 222 -30.90 35.01 -20.85
C ALA A 222 -30.25 35.60 -19.57
N ASP A 223 -30.97 35.55 -18.45
CA ASP A 223 -30.53 36.01 -17.12
C ASP A 223 -30.32 34.86 -16.11
N GLY A 224 -30.42 33.60 -16.55
CA GLY A 224 -30.29 32.41 -15.70
C GLY A 224 -29.05 31.57 -16.01
N VAL A 225 -29.03 30.32 -15.54
CA VAL A 225 -27.92 29.37 -15.77
C VAL A 225 -28.46 28.04 -16.32
N ALA A 226 -28.42 27.89 -17.63
CA ALA A 226 -28.72 26.64 -18.32
C ALA A 226 -27.50 25.69 -18.28
N GLY A 227 -27.71 24.46 -17.77
CA GLY A 227 -26.70 23.41 -17.76
C GLY A 227 -26.76 22.56 -19.03
N THR A 228 -27.87 21.83 -19.23
CA THR A 228 -28.09 20.93 -20.38
C THR A 228 -29.36 21.28 -21.13
N VAL A 229 -29.45 20.88 -22.40
CA VAL A 229 -30.64 21.09 -23.24
C VAL A 229 -30.89 19.91 -24.16
N SER A 230 -32.17 19.54 -24.33
CA SER A 230 -32.66 18.61 -25.34
C SER A 230 -33.98 19.09 -25.94
N PHE A 231 -34.36 18.56 -27.10
CA PHE A 231 -35.68 18.80 -27.68
C PHE A 231 -36.71 17.83 -27.12
N ALA A 232 -37.92 18.31 -26.88
CA ALA A 232 -39.07 17.44 -26.71
C ALA A 232 -39.37 16.70 -28.03
N PRO A 233 -39.94 15.48 -28.01
CA PRO A 233 -40.18 14.66 -29.21
C PRO A 233 -41.04 15.34 -30.28
N ASP A 234 -41.93 16.26 -29.90
CA ASP A 234 -42.80 17.01 -30.80
C ASP A 234 -42.11 18.19 -31.51
N GLY A 235 -40.90 18.56 -31.07
CA GLY A 235 -40.15 19.70 -31.57
C GLY A 235 -40.74 21.06 -31.22
N ALA A 236 -41.81 21.13 -30.41
CA ALA A 236 -42.49 22.36 -30.02
C ALA A 236 -41.88 23.01 -28.76
N SER A 237 -41.12 22.25 -27.98
CA SER A 237 -40.47 22.73 -26.76
C SER A 237 -39.08 22.11 -26.53
N LEU A 238 -38.33 22.71 -25.61
CA LEU A 238 -37.05 22.21 -25.11
C LEU A 238 -37.19 21.74 -23.66
N LEU A 239 -36.44 20.71 -23.29
CA LEU A 239 -36.17 20.34 -21.90
C LEU A 239 -34.80 20.89 -21.52
N VAL A 240 -34.74 21.61 -20.41
CA VAL A 240 -33.54 22.30 -19.95
C VAL A 240 -33.30 21.96 -18.49
N VAL A 241 -32.13 21.42 -18.16
CA VAL A 241 -31.70 21.31 -16.75
C VAL A 241 -30.87 22.54 -16.43
N GLY A 242 -31.23 23.26 -15.37
CA GLY A 242 -30.50 24.45 -14.97
C GLY A 242 -31.15 25.17 -13.79
N PHE A 243 -30.63 26.35 -13.51
CA PHE A 243 -31.13 27.21 -12.44
C PHE A 243 -32.07 28.27 -13.02
N PRO A 244 -33.30 28.42 -12.51
CA PRO A 244 -34.21 29.49 -12.93
C PRO A 244 -33.63 30.90 -12.73
N GLY A 245 -32.69 31.05 -11.78
CA GLY A 245 -31.95 32.27 -11.49
C GLY A 245 -30.43 32.05 -11.51
N GLY A 246 -29.73 32.55 -10.48
CA GLY A 246 -28.31 32.26 -10.28
C GLY A 246 -28.08 30.81 -9.81
N PRO A 247 -26.82 30.34 -9.79
CA PRO A 247 -26.46 28.98 -9.38
C PRO A 247 -26.51 28.81 -7.85
N VAL A 248 -27.68 29.02 -7.26
CA VAL A 248 -27.98 28.85 -5.84
C VAL A 248 -29.12 27.85 -5.71
N GLY A 249 -29.05 26.96 -4.73
CA GLY A 249 -30.04 25.91 -4.50
C GLY A 249 -29.96 24.80 -5.54
N HIS A 250 -31.11 24.22 -5.89
CA HIS A 250 -31.20 23.06 -6.76
C HIS A 250 -31.20 23.40 -8.26
N GLN A 251 -30.64 22.51 -9.07
CA GLN A 251 -30.92 22.45 -10.51
C GLN A 251 -32.33 21.90 -10.73
N HIS A 252 -33.09 22.55 -11.60
CA HIS A 252 -34.46 22.18 -11.94
C HIS A 252 -34.55 21.70 -13.39
N LEU A 253 -35.58 20.90 -13.69
CA LEU A 253 -36.00 20.56 -15.04
C LEU A 253 -37.05 21.55 -15.51
N LEU A 254 -36.72 22.31 -16.55
CA LEU A 254 -37.56 23.34 -17.14
C LEU A 254 -38.02 22.91 -18.53
N ARG A 255 -39.29 23.14 -18.85
CA ARG A 255 -39.83 23.05 -20.21
C ARG A 255 -39.96 24.44 -20.81
N VAL A 256 -39.34 24.65 -21.96
CA VAL A 256 -39.31 25.94 -22.68
C VAL A 256 -40.07 25.82 -24.01
N PRO A 257 -41.26 26.44 -24.15
CA PRO A 257 -41.97 26.50 -25.42
C PRO A 257 -41.24 27.33 -26.48
N LEU A 258 -41.18 26.84 -27.73
CA LEU A 258 -40.52 27.55 -28.83
C LEU A 258 -41.41 28.58 -29.53
N ASP A 259 -42.70 28.60 -29.23
CA ASP A 259 -43.67 29.60 -29.68
C ASP A 259 -43.59 30.93 -28.90
N GLY A 260 -42.69 31.01 -27.92
CA GLY A 260 -42.53 32.17 -27.03
C GLY A 260 -43.48 32.17 -25.83
N GLY A 261 -44.18 31.07 -25.56
CA GLY A 261 -44.93 30.86 -24.33
C GLY A 261 -44.04 30.87 -23.06
N PRO A 262 -44.65 30.98 -21.87
CA PRO A 262 -43.91 30.97 -20.62
C PRO A 262 -43.25 29.61 -20.38
N LEU A 263 -42.02 29.63 -19.84
CA LEU A 263 -41.36 28.41 -19.36
C LEU A 263 -42.12 27.80 -18.17
N THR A 264 -42.07 26.48 -18.05
CA THR A 264 -42.70 25.72 -16.96
C THR A 264 -41.63 24.94 -16.19
N ASP A 265 -41.65 25.03 -14.86
CA ASP A 265 -40.81 24.21 -14.00
C ASP A 265 -41.52 22.86 -13.73
N LEU A 266 -40.84 21.76 -14.05
CA LEU A 266 -41.39 20.41 -13.94
C LEU A 266 -40.93 19.67 -12.69
N SER A 267 -39.93 20.17 -11.96
CA SER A 267 -39.31 19.44 -10.84
C SER A 267 -39.16 20.24 -9.56
N GLY A 268 -39.29 21.57 -9.59
CA GLY A 268 -39.08 22.41 -8.42
C GLY A 268 -39.97 22.05 -7.21
N HIS A 269 -41.17 21.49 -7.45
CA HIS A 269 -42.05 21.03 -6.36
C HIS A 269 -41.56 19.77 -5.64
N LEU A 270 -40.59 19.04 -6.21
CA LEU A 270 -39.99 17.87 -5.59
C LEU A 270 -39.00 18.24 -4.49
N ASP A 271 -38.50 19.49 -4.48
CA ASP A 271 -37.46 19.96 -3.56
C ASP A 271 -36.23 19.04 -3.57
N ARG A 272 -35.80 18.63 -4.77
CA ARG A 272 -34.62 17.77 -5.01
C ARG A 272 -33.83 18.26 -6.20
N ASN A 273 -32.51 18.14 -6.11
CA ASN A 273 -31.59 18.50 -7.17
C ASN A 273 -31.70 17.52 -8.35
N VAL A 274 -31.90 18.05 -9.56
CA VAL A 274 -31.87 17.25 -10.79
C VAL A 274 -30.41 16.94 -11.16
N MET A 275 -30.12 15.67 -11.40
CA MET A 275 -28.77 15.15 -11.63
C MET A 275 -28.58 14.75 -13.10
N PRO A 276 -28.15 15.66 -14.00
CA PRO A 276 -27.98 15.34 -15.42
C PRO A 276 -26.83 14.37 -15.71
N GLY A 277 -25.97 14.10 -14.72
CA GLY A 277 -24.77 13.27 -14.84
C GLY A 277 -23.56 14.02 -15.40
N GLY A 278 -22.37 13.53 -15.09
CA GLY A 278 -21.10 14.09 -15.56
C GLY A 278 -19.89 13.30 -15.06
N PRO A 279 -18.66 13.72 -15.40
CA PRO A 279 -17.46 13.11 -14.83
C PRO A 279 -17.51 13.15 -13.30
N ALA A 280 -17.32 12.00 -12.64
CA ALA A 280 -17.43 11.84 -11.17
C ALA A 280 -18.81 12.12 -10.53
N TYR A 281 -19.83 12.52 -11.30
CA TYR A 281 -21.18 12.80 -10.78
C TYR A 281 -22.22 11.86 -11.42
N PRO A 282 -22.83 10.94 -10.64
CA PRO A 282 -23.86 10.05 -11.16
C PRO A 282 -25.11 10.82 -11.57
N GLY A 283 -25.78 10.35 -12.60
CA GLY A 283 -27.01 10.94 -13.12
C GLY A 283 -27.27 10.56 -14.56
N ALA A 284 -28.27 11.19 -15.15
CA ALA A 284 -28.58 11.02 -16.56
C ALA A 284 -29.39 12.20 -17.11
N LEU A 285 -29.26 12.46 -18.41
CA LEU A 285 -30.05 13.47 -19.10
C LEU A 285 -31.55 13.10 -19.07
N PRO A 286 -32.45 14.10 -18.89
CA PRO A 286 -33.88 13.85 -18.92
C PRO A 286 -34.37 13.35 -20.27
N VAL A 287 -35.35 12.43 -20.26
CA VAL A 287 -35.94 11.83 -21.46
C VAL A 287 -37.46 11.87 -21.36
N GLU A 288 -38.12 12.45 -22.37
CA GLU A 288 -39.58 12.44 -22.49
C GLU A 288 -40.08 11.19 -23.20
N LEU A 289 -41.07 10.54 -22.58
CA LEU A 289 -41.72 9.34 -23.09
C LEU A 289 -42.88 9.69 -24.02
N ALA A 290 -43.32 8.72 -24.83
CA ALA A 290 -44.43 8.90 -25.76
C ALA A 290 -45.79 9.21 -25.08
N ASP A 291 -45.93 8.89 -23.79
CA ASP A 291 -47.11 9.21 -22.99
C ASP A 291 -47.06 10.60 -22.33
N GLY A 292 -45.99 11.38 -22.57
CA GLY A 292 -45.79 12.73 -22.06
C GLY A 292 -45.15 12.81 -20.66
N ARG A 293 -44.84 11.67 -20.02
CA ARG A 293 -44.01 11.67 -18.80
C ARG A 293 -42.56 11.98 -19.13
N VAL A 294 -41.85 12.62 -18.21
CA VAL A 294 -40.40 12.86 -18.33
C VAL A 294 -39.66 12.06 -17.26
N LEU A 295 -38.73 11.21 -17.69
CA LEU A 295 -37.80 10.54 -16.80
C LEU A 295 -36.61 11.47 -16.54
N LEU A 296 -36.19 11.57 -15.28
CA LEU A 296 -34.99 12.30 -14.88
C LEU A 296 -34.28 11.59 -13.72
N ALA A 297 -32.98 11.83 -13.60
CA ALA A 297 -32.25 11.47 -12.40
C ALA A 297 -32.30 12.63 -11.39
N LEU A 298 -32.52 12.32 -10.10
CA LEU A 298 -32.50 13.30 -9.01
C LEU A 298 -31.72 12.75 -7.81
N ARG A 299 -31.21 13.66 -6.96
CA ARG A 299 -30.58 13.30 -5.69
C ARG A 299 -31.63 13.22 -4.59
N ASP A 300 -31.71 12.12 -3.85
CA ASP A 300 -32.51 11.99 -2.63
C ASP A 300 -31.73 11.21 -1.56
N ARG A 301 -31.56 11.81 -0.37
CA ARG A 301 -30.77 11.28 0.75
C ARG A 301 -29.41 10.71 0.32
N GLY A 302 -28.69 11.49 -0.48
CA GLY A 302 -27.39 11.13 -1.05
C GLY A 302 -27.40 10.15 -2.23
N CYS A 303 -28.50 9.44 -2.49
CA CYS A 303 -28.63 8.51 -3.60
C CYS A 303 -29.08 9.21 -4.89
N THR A 304 -28.61 8.76 -6.06
CA THR A 304 -29.15 9.22 -7.35
C THR A 304 -30.19 8.23 -7.84
N HIS A 305 -31.46 8.65 -7.88
CA HIS A 305 -32.59 7.83 -8.29
C HIS A 305 -33.11 8.22 -9.66
N LEU A 306 -33.75 7.28 -10.35
CA LEU A 306 -34.52 7.55 -11.57
C LEU A 306 -35.98 7.81 -11.18
N TRP A 307 -36.51 8.95 -11.61
CA TRP A 307 -37.84 9.44 -11.26
C TRP A 307 -38.63 9.82 -12.52
N ALA A 308 -39.95 9.63 -12.48
CA ALA A 308 -40.87 10.08 -13.52
C ALA A 308 -41.69 11.28 -13.04
N VAL A 309 -41.74 12.36 -13.83
CA VAL A 309 -42.62 13.53 -13.61
C VAL A 309 -43.67 13.64 -14.71
N GLY A 310 -44.82 14.23 -14.39
CA GLY A 310 -45.97 14.35 -15.30
C GLY A 310 -47.20 13.58 -14.80
N ALA A 311 -47.90 12.87 -15.68
CA ALA A 311 -48.97 11.95 -15.27
C ALA A 311 -48.37 10.76 -14.51
N ASP A 312 -48.98 10.34 -13.39
CA ASP A 312 -48.48 9.23 -12.55
C ASP A 312 -47.01 9.43 -12.08
N GLU A 313 -46.71 10.60 -11.51
CA GLU A 313 -45.41 10.95 -10.92
C GLU A 313 -44.98 9.98 -9.81
N GLY A 314 -43.69 9.58 -9.82
CA GLY A 314 -43.15 8.66 -8.83
C GLY A 314 -41.77 8.06 -9.16
N PRO A 315 -41.20 7.27 -8.25
CA PRO A 315 -39.92 6.61 -8.45
C PRO A 315 -40.03 5.51 -9.51
N VAL A 316 -39.02 5.41 -10.37
CA VAL A 316 -38.84 4.28 -11.31
C VAL A 316 -37.74 3.36 -10.80
N VAL A 317 -36.59 3.91 -10.41
CA VAL A 317 -35.48 3.19 -9.77
C VAL A 317 -35.05 3.99 -8.55
N ALA A 318 -35.41 3.51 -7.37
CA ALA A 318 -35.13 4.16 -6.10
C ALA A 318 -34.89 3.14 -4.98
N GLY A 319 -34.35 3.60 -3.86
CA GLY A 319 -34.11 2.81 -2.67
C GLY A 319 -32.79 3.16 -1.96
N PRO A 320 -32.60 2.69 -0.72
CA PRO A 320 -31.38 2.94 0.04
C PRO A 320 -30.17 2.34 -0.67
N GLY A 321 -29.13 3.15 -0.85
CA GLY A 321 -27.87 2.74 -1.47
C GLY A 321 -27.96 2.36 -2.95
N ARG A 322 -29.00 2.81 -3.66
CA ARG A 322 -29.13 2.64 -5.12
C ARG A 322 -28.72 3.92 -5.85
N VAL A 323 -27.76 3.82 -6.76
CA VAL A 323 -27.21 4.96 -7.50
C VAL A 323 -27.25 4.71 -8.99
N VAL A 324 -28.02 5.51 -9.72
CA VAL A 324 -28.10 5.50 -11.18
C VAL A 324 -27.04 6.44 -11.76
N SER A 325 -26.18 5.92 -12.63
CA SER A 325 -25.06 6.66 -13.27
C SER A 325 -25.15 6.73 -14.79
N GLY A 326 -26.31 6.41 -15.36
CA GLY A 326 -26.61 6.57 -16.78
C GLY A 326 -27.97 6.00 -17.15
N LEU A 327 -28.53 6.46 -18.27
CA LEU A 327 -29.86 6.07 -18.77
C LEU A 327 -29.87 6.08 -20.29
N SER A 328 -30.52 5.08 -20.88
CA SER A 328 -31.00 5.10 -22.27
C SER A 328 -32.39 4.51 -22.34
N VAL A 329 -33.27 5.07 -23.17
CA VAL A 329 -34.67 4.66 -23.26
C VAL A 329 -35.08 4.44 -24.72
N VAL A 330 -35.73 3.32 -25.00
CA VAL A 330 -36.37 3.03 -26.30
C VAL A 330 -37.71 2.36 -26.04
N GLY A 331 -38.79 2.96 -26.57
CA GLY A 331 -40.14 2.45 -26.37
C GLY A 331 -40.51 2.36 -24.88
N GLY A 332 -40.89 1.18 -24.41
CA GLY A 332 -41.25 0.91 -23.01
C GLY A 332 -40.11 0.42 -22.12
N THR A 333 -38.86 0.44 -22.61
CA THR A 333 -37.70 -0.11 -21.90
C THR A 333 -36.67 0.98 -21.62
N ALA A 334 -36.24 1.08 -20.36
CA ALA A 334 -35.07 1.85 -19.97
C ALA A 334 -33.91 0.90 -19.66
N VAL A 335 -32.67 1.32 -19.95
CA VAL A 335 -31.44 0.65 -19.51
C VAL A 335 -30.63 1.64 -18.70
N VAL A 336 -30.22 1.23 -17.50
CA VAL A 336 -29.45 2.05 -16.57
C VAL A 336 -28.15 1.38 -16.16
N ALA A 337 -27.14 2.17 -15.82
CA ALA A 337 -26.02 1.71 -15.00
C ALA A 337 -26.38 1.94 -13.53
N LEU A 338 -26.37 0.88 -12.72
CA LEU A 338 -26.88 0.89 -11.36
C LEU A 338 -25.87 0.28 -10.38
N ALA A 339 -25.39 1.09 -9.43
CA ALA A 339 -24.66 0.60 -8.26
C ALA A 339 -25.62 0.34 -7.09
N THR A 340 -25.25 -0.62 -6.24
CA THR A 340 -26.02 -1.06 -5.06
C THR A 340 -25.10 -1.23 -3.85
N PRO A 341 -25.59 -1.52 -2.64
CA PRO A 341 -24.71 -1.73 -1.48
C PRO A 341 -23.73 -2.90 -1.62
N THR A 342 -23.95 -3.82 -2.57
CA THR A 342 -23.13 -5.01 -2.80
C THR A 342 -22.60 -5.11 -4.23
N SER A 343 -22.73 -4.05 -5.03
CA SER A 343 -22.21 -4.00 -6.40
C SER A 343 -21.74 -2.61 -6.75
N TYR A 344 -20.54 -2.52 -7.34
CA TYR A 344 -19.96 -1.29 -7.86
C TYR A 344 -20.64 -0.79 -9.14
N GLY A 345 -21.55 -1.57 -9.73
CA GLY A 345 -22.33 -1.18 -10.89
C GLY A 345 -22.67 -2.38 -11.80
N GLU A 346 -23.92 -2.47 -12.24
CA GLU A 346 -24.33 -3.38 -13.32
C GLU A 346 -25.24 -2.65 -14.33
N ILE A 347 -25.34 -3.19 -15.55
CA ILE A 347 -26.32 -2.74 -16.54
C ILE A 347 -27.65 -3.44 -16.26
N VAL A 348 -28.71 -2.66 -16.07
CA VAL A 348 -30.04 -3.15 -15.70
C VAL A 348 -31.08 -2.63 -16.68
N ALA A 349 -31.88 -3.54 -17.24
CA ALA A 349 -33.08 -3.19 -18.00
C ALA A 349 -34.28 -3.02 -17.06
N VAL A 350 -35.08 -1.98 -17.30
CA VAL A 350 -36.29 -1.66 -16.54
C VAL A 350 -37.46 -1.57 -17.51
N ASP A 351 -38.48 -2.39 -17.29
CA ASP A 351 -39.76 -2.28 -17.99
C ASP A 351 -40.55 -1.12 -17.38
N LEU A 352 -40.78 -0.05 -18.15
CA LEU A 352 -41.37 1.20 -17.66
C LEU A 352 -42.88 1.11 -17.39
N ALA A 353 -43.54 0.03 -17.83
CA ALA A 353 -44.97 -0.19 -17.58
C ALA A 353 -45.20 -0.94 -16.27
N THR A 354 -44.30 -1.85 -15.91
CA THR A 354 -44.43 -2.75 -14.74
C THR A 354 -43.45 -2.41 -13.62
N GLY A 355 -42.37 -1.68 -13.90
CA GLY A 355 -41.26 -1.45 -12.99
C GLY A 355 -40.35 -2.67 -12.82
N THR A 356 -40.50 -3.71 -13.66
CA THR A 356 -39.70 -4.94 -13.55
C THR A 356 -38.26 -4.68 -13.95
N GLU A 357 -37.32 -5.01 -13.07
CA GLU A 357 -35.88 -4.88 -13.30
C GLU A 357 -35.25 -6.22 -13.70
N THR A 358 -34.39 -6.21 -14.71
CA THR A 358 -33.60 -7.37 -15.16
C THR A 358 -32.14 -6.98 -15.26
N VAL A 359 -31.29 -7.59 -14.41
CA VAL A 359 -29.84 -7.37 -14.44
C VAL A 359 -29.26 -8.09 -15.66
N LEU A 360 -28.53 -7.36 -16.51
CA LEU A 360 -28.00 -7.85 -17.78
C LEU A 360 -26.52 -8.23 -17.72
N THR A 361 -25.80 -7.83 -16.67
CA THR A 361 -24.35 -8.06 -16.51
C THR A 361 -24.02 -8.61 -15.12
N ASP A 362 -22.82 -9.17 -15.00
CA ASP A 362 -22.26 -9.70 -13.75
C ASP A 362 -20.76 -9.37 -13.70
N HIS A 363 -20.44 -8.08 -13.80
CA HIS A 363 -19.05 -7.60 -13.76
C HIS A 363 -18.45 -7.68 -12.36
N GLY A 364 -19.30 -7.71 -11.33
CA GLY A 364 -18.89 -7.96 -9.94
C GLY A 364 -18.40 -9.38 -9.65
N ALA A 365 -18.60 -10.37 -10.54
CA ALA A 365 -18.25 -11.77 -10.31
C ALA A 365 -16.77 -12.00 -9.96
N ALA A 366 -15.85 -11.15 -10.44
CA ALA A 366 -14.42 -11.22 -10.10
C ALA A 366 -14.16 -11.07 -8.59
N LEU A 367 -15.05 -10.38 -7.88
CA LEU A 367 -15.04 -10.22 -6.43
C LEU A 367 -16.08 -11.09 -5.71
N GLY A 368 -16.59 -12.14 -6.36
CA GLY A 368 -17.67 -12.97 -5.80
C GLY A 368 -17.33 -13.68 -4.48
N ASP A 369 -16.04 -13.90 -4.21
CA ASP A 369 -15.53 -14.46 -2.95
C ASP A 369 -15.10 -13.38 -1.94
N VAL A 370 -15.27 -12.09 -2.25
CA VAL A 370 -14.92 -10.95 -1.40
C VAL A 370 -16.17 -10.46 -0.67
N GLU A 371 -16.11 -10.45 0.66
CA GLU A 371 -17.14 -9.88 1.51
C GLU A 371 -17.01 -8.35 1.55
N LEU A 372 -18.11 -7.65 1.28
CA LEU A 372 -18.23 -6.20 1.44
C LEU A 372 -19.03 -5.86 2.72
N PHE A 373 -18.49 -4.95 3.52
CA PHE A 373 -19.20 -4.37 4.65
C PHE A 373 -20.21 -3.33 4.16
N VAL A 374 -21.49 -3.69 4.21
CA VAL A 374 -22.60 -2.82 3.84
C VAL A 374 -22.72 -1.65 4.82
N ARG A 375 -22.95 -0.45 4.26
CA ARG A 375 -23.17 0.80 4.99
C ARG A 375 -24.49 0.75 5.77
N GLU A 376 -24.44 0.87 7.10
CA GLU A 376 -25.62 0.95 7.98
C GLU A 376 -26.14 2.40 8.04
N GLU A 377 -27.40 2.64 7.64
CA GLU A 377 -28.00 3.98 7.71
C GLU A 377 -28.27 4.42 9.15
N ARG A 378 -27.90 5.66 9.48
CA ARG A 378 -28.12 6.29 10.79
C ARG A 378 -28.70 7.69 10.60
N THR A 379 -29.41 8.19 11.60
CA THR A 379 -29.87 9.58 11.67
C THR A 379 -29.66 10.09 13.08
N PHE A 380 -29.12 11.30 13.20
CA PHE A 380 -28.78 11.95 14.46
C PHE A 380 -29.51 13.29 14.54
N THR A 381 -30.09 13.58 15.71
CA THR A 381 -30.67 14.89 16.02
C THR A 381 -29.59 15.75 16.68
N ILE A 382 -29.20 16.82 16.01
CA ILE A 382 -28.23 17.80 16.50
C ILE A 382 -28.90 18.72 17.54
N ALA A 383 -28.13 19.33 18.42
CA ALA A 383 -28.62 20.16 19.52
C ALA A 383 -29.52 21.33 19.09
N ASP A 384 -29.39 21.82 17.85
CA ASP A 384 -30.25 22.86 17.27
C ASP A 384 -31.55 22.32 16.63
N GLY A 385 -31.75 21.00 16.66
CA GLY A 385 -32.90 20.30 16.10
C GLY A 385 -32.72 19.83 14.66
N THR A 386 -31.56 20.04 14.06
CA THR A 386 -31.25 19.55 12.71
C THR A 386 -31.14 18.03 12.70
N GLU A 387 -31.79 17.38 11.74
CA GLU A 387 -31.65 15.94 11.51
C GLU A 387 -30.54 15.69 10.48
N VAL A 388 -29.49 14.98 10.89
CA VAL A 388 -28.31 14.68 10.06
C VAL A 388 -28.28 13.18 9.78
N GLN A 389 -28.32 12.80 8.51
CA GLN A 389 -28.14 11.41 8.11
C GLN A 389 -26.64 11.07 8.08
N ALA A 390 -26.30 9.83 8.44
CA ALA A 390 -24.98 9.29 8.23
C ALA A 390 -25.04 7.80 7.83
N TRP A 391 -23.90 7.27 7.42
CA TRP A 391 -23.67 5.84 7.20
C TRP A 391 -22.55 5.34 8.10
N LEU A 392 -22.71 4.15 8.68
CA LEU A 392 -21.72 3.49 9.51
C LEU A 392 -21.20 2.23 8.81
N VAL A 393 -19.90 2.15 8.56
CA VAL A 393 -19.22 0.96 8.02
C VAL A 393 -18.43 0.30 9.14
N ARG A 394 -18.68 -0.98 9.39
CA ARG A 394 -17.98 -1.77 10.42
C ARG A 394 -18.18 -3.26 10.17
N ASP A 395 -17.31 -4.07 10.76
CA ASP A 395 -17.53 -5.50 10.88
C ASP A 395 -18.67 -5.79 11.87
N PRO A 396 -19.82 -6.34 11.44
CA PRO A 396 -20.94 -6.62 12.33
C PRO A 396 -20.65 -7.74 13.34
N ALA A 397 -19.61 -8.57 13.12
CA ALA A 397 -19.20 -9.62 14.04
C ALA A 397 -18.44 -9.10 15.27
N LEU A 398 -17.94 -7.87 15.22
CA LEU A 398 -17.21 -7.24 16.33
C LEU A 398 -18.17 -6.47 17.24
N SER A 399 -17.93 -6.57 18.55
CA SER A 399 -18.71 -5.86 19.59
C SER A 399 -17.81 -4.98 20.46
N GLY A 400 -18.43 -4.01 21.14
CA GLY A 400 -17.75 -3.05 22.02
C GLY A 400 -17.12 -1.85 21.29
N PRO A 401 -16.50 -0.92 22.04
CA PRO A 401 -15.95 0.32 21.50
C PRO A 401 -14.81 0.05 20.50
N ARG A 402 -14.92 0.64 19.31
CA ARG A 402 -13.94 0.51 18.22
C ARG A 402 -13.22 1.85 17.99
N PRO A 403 -12.01 1.82 17.42
CA PRO A 403 -11.44 3.01 16.79
C PRO A 403 -12.42 3.55 15.75
N LEU A 404 -12.61 4.86 15.71
CA LEU A 404 -13.55 5.52 14.81
C LEU A 404 -12.79 6.43 13.85
N LEU A 405 -13.02 6.25 12.55
CA LEU A 405 -12.69 7.23 11.53
C LEU A 405 -13.95 8.01 11.14
N VAL A 406 -13.91 9.33 11.24
CA VAL A 406 -14.92 10.22 10.63
C VAL A 406 -14.42 10.61 9.25
N ASP A 407 -15.18 10.33 8.20
CA ASP A 407 -14.84 10.74 6.83
C ASP A 407 -15.81 11.79 6.30
N VAL A 408 -15.25 12.94 5.94
CA VAL A 408 -16.00 14.11 5.46
C VAL A 408 -15.93 14.16 3.92
N HIS A 409 -17.09 14.15 3.25
CA HIS A 409 -17.13 14.25 1.81
C HIS A 409 -16.75 15.65 1.29
N GLY A 410 -16.28 15.71 0.04
CA GLY A 410 -16.09 16.96 -0.70
C GLY A 410 -17.42 17.62 -1.10
N GLY A 411 -17.37 18.88 -1.56
CA GLY A 411 -18.57 19.64 -1.91
C GLY A 411 -18.45 21.12 -1.49
N PRO A 412 -19.31 21.63 -0.58
CA PRO A 412 -20.09 20.90 0.41
C PRO A 412 -21.37 20.24 -0.14
N HIS A 413 -21.80 20.63 -1.33
CA HIS A 413 -23.01 20.13 -1.98
C HIS A 413 -22.83 18.77 -2.68
N ASN A 414 -22.41 17.77 -1.90
CA ASN A 414 -22.42 16.36 -2.27
C ASN A 414 -23.08 15.57 -1.14
N ALA A 415 -23.05 14.24 -1.20
CA ALA A 415 -23.51 13.39 -0.10
C ALA A 415 -22.99 11.96 -0.22
N TRP A 416 -22.66 11.36 0.92
CA TRP A 416 -22.50 9.94 1.08
C TRP A 416 -23.81 9.18 0.83
N ASN A 417 -23.68 7.95 0.36
CA ASN A 417 -24.81 7.05 0.10
C ASN A 417 -24.46 5.60 0.46
N GLY A 418 -25.45 4.71 0.43
CA GLY A 418 -25.26 3.31 0.81
C GLY A 418 -24.65 2.39 -0.25
N ALA A 419 -24.31 2.87 -1.45
CA ALA A 419 -23.75 2.03 -2.51
C ALA A 419 -22.28 1.65 -2.24
N ALA A 420 -21.82 0.58 -2.88
CA ALA A 420 -20.40 0.23 -2.92
C ALA A 420 -19.59 1.34 -3.61
N ASP A 421 -18.39 1.61 -3.11
CA ASP A 421 -17.62 2.82 -3.41
C ASP A 421 -16.17 2.46 -3.74
N GLU A 422 -15.77 2.72 -4.99
CA GLU A 422 -14.42 2.47 -5.50
C GLU A 422 -13.44 3.62 -5.24
N MET A 423 -13.94 4.79 -4.82
CA MET A 423 -13.14 5.99 -4.59
C MET A 423 -12.46 5.93 -3.22
N HIS A 424 -13.12 5.30 -2.25
CA HIS A 424 -12.65 5.22 -0.87
C HIS A 424 -12.51 3.75 -0.38
N PRO A 425 -11.70 2.90 -1.05
CA PRO A 425 -11.55 1.49 -0.66
C PRO A 425 -10.98 1.31 0.76
N TYR A 426 -10.34 2.35 1.31
CA TYR A 426 -9.88 2.36 2.70
C TYR A 426 -11.02 2.25 3.73
N HIS A 427 -12.28 2.55 3.38
CA HIS A 427 -13.43 2.28 4.26
C HIS A 427 -13.56 0.78 4.56
N GLN A 428 -13.46 -0.05 3.52
CA GLN A 428 -13.56 -1.51 3.65
C GLN A 428 -12.33 -2.09 4.34
N GLU A 429 -11.13 -1.60 4.00
CA GLU A 429 -9.88 -2.04 4.64
C GLU A 429 -9.88 -1.76 6.16
N LEU A 430 -10.29 -0.56 6.58
CA LEU A 430 -10.38 -0.20 7.99
C LEU A 430 -11.43 -1.03 8.72
N ALA A 431 -12.62 -1.20 8.14
CA ALA A 431 -13.64 -2.08 8.71
C ALA A 431 -13.14 -3.52 8.84
N ALA A 432 -12.40 -4.05 7.84
CA ALA A 432 -11.78 -5.37 7.89
C ALA A 432 -10.72 -5.49 9.00
N ARG A 433 -10.05 -4.37 9.35
CA ARG A 433 -9.11 -4.24 10.48
C ARG A 433 -9.81 -3.90 11.81
N GLY A 434 -11.14 -3.87 11.80
CA GLY A 434 -11.95 -3.69 13.00
C GLY A 434 -12.12 -2.24 13.45
N TRP A 435 -11.97 -1.28 12.55
CA TRP A 435 -12.43 0.09 12.77
C TRP A 435 -13.94 0.21 12.53
N ALA A 436 -14.53 1.28 13.05
CA ALA A 436 -15.78 1.82 12.54
C ALA A 436 -15.47 3.06 11.71
N VAL A 437 -16.21 3.26 10.62
CA VAL A 437 -16.10 4.46 9.75
C VAL A 437 -17.45 5.14 9.69
N LEU A 438 -17.51 6.41 10.10
CA LEU A 438 -18.70 7.24 10.09
C LEU A 438 -18.65 8.21 8.92
N LEU A 439 -19.65 8.11 8.04
CA LEU A 439 -19.81 8.91 6.83
C LEU A 439 -21.01 9.83 7.01
N VAL A 440 -20.78 11.10 7.36
CA VAL A 440 -21.83 12.06 7.72
C VAL A 440 -22.24 12.92 6.52
N ASN A 441 -23.55 13.13 6.34
CA ASN A 441 -24.12 14.10 5.40
C ASN A 441 -24.59 15.34 6.19
N PRO A 442 -23.69 16.29 6.51
CA PRO A 442 -24.03 17.49 7.27
C PRO A 442 -24.98 18.40 6.50
N ARG A 443 -25.54 19.42 7.17
CA ARG A 443 -26.17 20.54 6.46
C ARG A 443 -25.23 21.07 5.38
N GLY A 444 -25.77 21.44 4.22
CA GLY A 444 -25.00 21.66 3.00
C GLY A 444 -25.05 20.48 2.02
N SER A 445 -25.29 19.27 2.51
CA SER A 445 -25.32 18.07 1.65
C SER A 445 -26.54 18.04 0.71
N ASP A 446 -26.37 17.40 -0.43
CA ASP A 446 -27.42 17.28 -1.44
C ASP A 446 -28.41 16.12 -1.15
N GLY A 447 -29.69 16.33 -1.48
CA GLY A 447 -30.76 15.33 -1.35
C GLY A 447 -31.65 15.44 -0.12
N TYR A 448 -31.57 16.54 0.65
CA TYR A 448 -32.36 16.75 1.88
C TYR A 448 -33.29 17.97 1.83
N GLY A 449 -33.41 18.59 0.66
CA GLY A 449 -34.19 19.82 0.45
C GLY A 449 -33.32 21.06 0.43
N GLU A 450 -33.79 22.10 -0.25
CA GLU A 450 -33.01 23.30 -0.57
C GLU A 450 -32.64 24.09 0.69
N ALA A 451 -33.51 24.08 1.70
CA ALA A 451 -33.22 24.71 2.99
C ALA A 451 -32.04 24.04 3.73
N PHE A 452 -31.85 22.73 3.55
CA PHE A 452 -30.71 22.00 4.12
C PHE A 452 -29.45 22.21 3.27
N TYR A 453 -29.61 22.25 1.94
CA TYR A 453 -28.54 22.56 0.98
C TYR A 453 -27.93 23.96 1.24
N ASP A 454 -28.76 24.98 1.39
CA ASP A 454 -28.32 26.38 1.53
C ASP A 454 -27.84 26.74 2.94
N ALA A 455 -28.01 25.84 3.92
CA ALA A 455 -27.77 26.13 5.34
C ALA A 455 -26.31 26.46 5.69
N VAL A 456 -25.36 26.17 4.79
CA VAL A 456 -23.93 26.45 4.97
C VAL A 456 -23.48 27.76 4.32
N HIS A 457 -24.30 28.38 3.47
CA HIS A 457 -23.90 29.55 2.69
C HIS A 457 -23.39 30.69 3.59
N GLY A 458 -22.16 31.13 3.33
CA GLY A 458 -21.46 32.17 4.08
C GLY A 458 -21.03 31.77 5.50
N ALA A 459 -21.09 30.48 5.83
CA ALA A 459 -20.86 29.95 7.17
C ALA A 459 -20.18 28.56 7.18
N TRP A 460 -19.38 28.22 6.16
CA TRP A 460 -18.59 26.98 6.11
C TRP A 460 -17.76 26.76 7.38
N GLY A 461 -17.82 25.56 7.96
CA GLY A 461 -17.18 25.20 9.23
C GLY A 461 -17.87 25.79 10.47
N VAL A 462 -18.62 26.89 10.32
CA VAL A 462 -19.30 27.57 11.43
C VAL A 462 -20.69 26.99 11.65
N ALA A 463 -21.45 26.76 10.58
CA ALA A 463 -22.82 26.26 10.65
C ALA A 463 -22.90 24.74 10.84
N ASP A 464 -21.92 23.99 10.35
CA ASP A 464 -21.99 22.55 10.13
C ASP A 464 -21.00 21.72 10.98
N ALA A 465 -20.12 22.34 11.78
CA ALA A 465 -19.18 21.60 12.63
C ALA A 465 -19.87 20.62 13.61
N ASN A 466 -21.00 21.02 14.21
CA ASN A 466 -21.73 20.16 15.14
C ASN A 466 -22.39 18.96 14.46
N ASP A 467 -22.68 19.07 13.16
CA ASP A 467 -23.24 17.96 12.39
C ASP A 467 -22.25 16.78 12.32
N PHE A 468 -20.94 17.02 12.52
CA PHE A 468 -19.93 15.96 12.65
C PHE A 468 -19.64 15.58 14.11
N LEU A 469 -19.48 16.56 15.00
CA LEU A 469 -19.02 16.32 16.37
C LEU A 469 -20.08 15.61 17.22
N GLU A 470 -21.36 15.96 17.09
CA GLU A 470 -22.42 15.38 17.92
C GLU A 470 -22.74 13.91 17.55
N PRO A 471 -22.72 13.50 16.26
CA PRO A 471 -22.77 12.07 15.92
C PRO A 471 -21.61 11.25 16.51
N VAL A 472 -20.40 11.82 16.59
CA VAL A 472 -19.27 11.17 17.27
C VAL A 472 -19.58 10.98 18.75
N ASP A 473 -20.09 12.02 19.42
CA ASP A 473 -20.47 11.96 20.84
C ASP A 473 -21.55 10.89 21.09
N ALA A 474 -22.53 10.78 20.19
CA ALA A 474 -23.57 9.75 20.25
C ALA A 474 -22.97 8.33 20.14
N LEU A 475 -22.08 8.08 19.18
CA LEU A 475 -21.44 6.76 19.02
C LEU A 475 -20.54 6.38 20.21
N VAL A 476 -19.87 7.36 20.82
CA VAL A 476 -19.10 7.16 22.06
C VAL A 476 -20.04 6.80 23.22
N ALA A 477 -21.15 7.53 23.38
CA ALA A 477 -22.13 7.27 24.43
C ALA A 477 -22.83 5.92 24.29
N GLU A 478 -23.03 5.45 23.05
CA GLU A 478 -23.55 4.12 22.72
C GLU A 478 -22.53 2.99 22.97
N GLY A 479 -21.26 3.32 23.19
CA GLY A 479 -20.18 2.35 23.35
C GLY A 479 -19.75 1.67 22.03
N LEU A 480 -20.04 2.31 20.88
CA LEU A 480 -19.61 1.87 19.56
C LEU A 480 -18.25 2.46 19.18
N ALA A 481 -17.95 3.67 19.63
CA ALA A 481 -16.68 4.35 19.40
C ALA A 481 -15.88 4.51 20.71
N ASP A 482 -14.57 4.36 20.62
CA ASP A 482 -13.64 4.60 21.73
C ASP A 482 -13.16 6.06 21.71
N PRO A 483 -13.42 6.86 22.77
CA PRO A 483 -13.08 8.27 22.79
C PRO A 483 -11.57 8.54 22.76
N GLU A 484 -10.74 7.56 23.11
CA GLU A 484 -9.28 7.70 23.01
C GLU A 484 -8.73 7.26 21.65
N ARG A 485 -9.59 6.81 20.73
CA ARG A 485 -9.21 6.28 19.42
C ARG A 485 -10.05 6.87 18.29
N LEU A 486 -10.12 8.19 18.24
CA LEU A 486 -10.85 8.95 17.22
C LEU A 486 -9.89 9.51 16.16
N ALA A 487 -10.21 9.35 14.89
CA ALA A 487 -9.50 9.92 13.75
C ALA A 487 -10.48 10.64 12.81
N ILE A 488 -9.98 11.59 12.03
CA ILE A 488 -10.76 12.31 11.02
C ILE A 488 -10.01 12.35 9.69
N THR A 489 -10.74 12.20 8.60
CA THR A 489 -10.22 12.39 7.24
C THR A 489 -11.24 13.11 6.37
N GLY A 490 -10.78 13.67 5.27
CA GLY A 490 -11.65 14.17 4.21
C GLY A 490 -10.87 14.72 3.04
N TYR A 491 -11.53 14.87 1.90
CA TYR A 491 -10.95 15.39 0.65
C TYR A 491 -11.74 16.61 0.15
N SER A 492 -11.06 17.63 -0.41
CA SER A 492 -11.70 18.87 -0.90
C SER A 492 -12.35 19.65 0.25
N TYR A 493 -13.66 19.93 0.23
CA TYR A 493 -14.39 20.42 1.40
C TYR A 493 -14.18 19.54 2.65
N GLY A 494 -14.00 18.23 2.49
CA GLY A 494 -13.61 17.36 3.60
C GLY A 494 -12.21 17.64 4.14
N GLY A 495 -11.28 18.03 3.27
CA GLY A 495 -9.95 18.51 3.67
C GLY A 495 -10.03 19.84 4.41
N PHE A 496 -10.85 20.78 3.91
CA PHE A 496 -11.20 22.03 4.62
C PHE A 496 -11.72 21.74 6.03
N MET A 497 -12.73 20.87 6.15
CA MET A 497 -13.37 20.56 7.43
C MET A 497 -12.42 19.83 8.37
N THR A 498 -11.58 18.94 7.86
CA THR A 498 -10.52 18.28 8.64
C THR A 498 -9.55 19.30 9.25
N CYS A 499 -9.07 20.26 8.46
CA CYS A 499 -8.25 21.36 8.95
C CYS A 499 -9.02 22.26 9.93
N TRP A 500 -10.29 22.56 9.65
CA TRP A 500 -11.12 23.43 10.47
C TRP A 500 -11.34 22.86 11.87
N LEU A 501 -11.74 21.59 11.94
CA LEU A 501 -12.07 20.89 13.19
C LEU A 501 -10.81 20.68 14.04
N THR A 502 -9.71 20.22 13.45
CA THR A 502 -8.45 20.01 14.20
C THR A 502 -7.83 21.30 14.75
N GLY A 503 -8.17 22.46 14.18
CA GLY A 503 -7.80 23.76 14.73
C GLY A 503 -8.59 24.17 15.98
N ARG A 504 -9.69 23.48 16.30
CA ARG A 504 -10.66 23.90 17.33
C ARG A 504 -11.12 22.80 18.29
N ASP A 505 -11.00 21.54 17.91
CA ASP A 505 -11.34 20.37 18.70
C ASP A 505 -10.13 19.43 18.78
N HIS A 506 -9.87 18.90 19.98
CA HIS A 506 -8.66 18.11 20.28
C HIS A 506 -8.97 16.65 20.59
N ARG A 507 -10.18 16.17 20.28
CA ARG A 507 -10.57 14.76 20.48
C ARG A 507 -9.87 13.80 19.52
N PHE A 508 -9.57 14.27 18.31
CA PHE A 508 -8.95 13.46 17.26
C PHE A 508 -7.46 13.22 17.53
N LYS A 509 -7.06 11.96 17.51
CA LYS A 509 -5.68 11.49 17.71
C LYS A 509 -4.89 11.44 16.40
N ALA A 510 -5.58 11.37 15.27
CA ALA A 510 -5.02 11.40 13.93
C ALA A 510 -5.91 12.19 12.98
N ALA A 511 -5.30 12.90 12.02
CA ALA A 511 -6.00 13.58 10.94
C ALA A 511 -5.34 13.30 9.58
N VAL A 512 -6.14 13.13 8.54
CA VAL A 512 -5.67 13.05 7.14
C VAL A 512 -6.46 14.06 6.30
N ALA A 513 -5.79 15.12 5.86
CA ALA A 513 -6.40 16.19 5.08
C ALA A 513 -6.00 16.07 3.60
N GLY A 514 -6.96 15.74 2.75
CA GLY A 514 -6.78 15.59 1.30
C GLY A 514 -7.35 16.77 0.52
N GLY A 515 -6.77 17.16 -0.62
CA GLY A 515 -7.31 18.25 -1.46
C GLY A 515 -7.59 19.51 -0.63
N VAL A 516 -6.63 19.87 0.21
CA VAL A 516 -6.78 20.84 1.31
C VAL A 516 -7.25 22.21 0.83
N VAL A 517 -8.13 22.82 1.62
CA VAL A 517 -8.38 24.27 1.62
C VAL A 517 -8.12 24.78 3.04
N SER A 518 -7.08 25.60 3.20
CA SER A 518 -6.68 26.17 4.49
C SER A 518 -7.00 27.66 4.61
N ASP A 519 -7.03 28.39 3.50
CA ASP A 519 -7.24 29.83 3.44
C ASP A 519 -8.16 30.20 2.27
N LEU A 520 -9.37 30.64 2.62
CA LEU A 520 -10.40 31.00 1.65
C LEU A 520 -10.05 32.30 0.89
N VAL A 521 -9.16 33.15 1.43
CA VAL A 521 -8.73 34.37 0.73
C VAL A 521 -7.85 34.02 -0.46
N SER A 522 -6.86 33.13 -0.28
CA SER A 522 -6.07 32.64 -1.41
C SER A 522 -6.88 31.73 -2.33
N MET A 523 -7.77 30.88 -1.81
CA MET A 523 -8.66 30.05 -2.63
C MET A 523 -9.46 30.88 -3.64
N TYR A 524 -10.03 32.01 -3.20
CA TYR A 524 -10.75 32.95 -4.06
C TYR A 524 -9.95 33.33 -5.32
N GLY A 525 -8.64 33.56 -5.17
CA GLY A 525 -7.78 34.04 -6.27
C GLY A 525 -7.12 32.93 -7.09
N THR A 526 -7.04 31.70 -6.58
CA THR A 526 -6.28 30.61 -7.24
C THR A 526 -7.13 29.47 -7.76
N CYS A 527 -8.34 29.29 -7.21
CA CYS A 527 -9.29 28.27 -7.66
C CYS A 527 -9.76 28.56 -9.10
N ASP A 528 -10.01 27.53 -9.90
CA ASP A 528 -10.57 27.66 -11.25
C ASP A 528 -12.02 28.16 -11.27
N ASP A 529 -12.73 28.11 -10.13
CA ASP A 529 -14.09 28.66 -9.96
C ASP A 529 -14.24 29.72 -8.85
N GLY A 530 -13.14 30.28 -8.34
CA GLY A 530 -13.12 31.06 -7.09
C GLY A 530 -14.07 32.26 -7.02
N THR A 531 -14.38 32.91 -8.16
CA THR A 531 -15.36 34.02 -8.20
C THR A 531 -16.80 33.52 -8.06
N CYS A 532 -17.11 32.33 -8.59
CA CYS A 532 -18.40 31.66 -8.39
C CYS A 532 -18.56 31.33 -6.91
N LEU A 533 -17.57 30.63 -6.36
CA LEU A 533 -17.55 30.21 -4.97
C LEU A 533 -17.72 31.40 -4.01
N SER A 534 -16.98 32.48 -4.21
CA SER A 534 -17.11 33.67 -3.37
C SER A 534 -18.50 34.31 -3.44
N SER A 535 -19.11 34.35 -4.63
CA SER A 535 -20.40 35.01 -4.85
C SER A 535 -21.58 34.23 -4.28
N PHE A 536 -21.55 32.91 -4.40
CA PHE A 536 -22.69 32.04 -4.09
C PHE A 536 -22.51 31.22 -2.81
N GLU A 537 -21.28 30.82 -2.47
CA GLU A 537 -21.00 29.98 -1.30
C GLU A 537 -20.46 30.73 -0.09
N LEU A 538 -19.55 31.70 -0.28
CA LEU A 538 -18.81 32.32 0.83
C LEU A 538 -19.41 33.66 1.29
N GLY A 539 -20.51 34.08 0.66
CA GLY A 539 -21.28 35.26 1.06
C GLY A 539 -20.63 36.61 0.72
N GLY A 540 -19.84 36.67 -0.35
CA GLY A 540 -19.21 37.89 -0.88
C GLY A 540 -17.70 37.78 -1.05
N THR A 541 -17.05 38.90 -1.42
CA THR A 541 -15.61 38.96 -1.70
C THR A 541 -14.76 39.10 -0.43
N PRO A 542 -13.49 38.62 -0.42
CA PRO A 542 -12.66 38.65 0.78
C PRO A 542 -12.31 40.04 1.31
N TRP A 543 -12.24 41.07 0.45
CA TRP A 543 -11.96 42.45 0.89
C TRP A 543 -13.20 43.19 1.41
N GLU A 544 -14.41 42.77 1.00
CA GLU A 544 -15.66 43.30 1.54
C GLU A 544 -16.05 42.61 2.85
N GLN A 545 -15.65 41.33 3.02
CA GLN A 545 -16.04 40.48 4.14
C GLN A 545 -14.83 39.86 4.89
N PRO A 546 -13.80 40.64 5.28
CA PRO A 546 -12.56 40.08 5.83
C PRO A 546 -12.78 39.28 7.12
N GLU A 547 -13.69 39.70 7.99
CA GLU A 547 -14.00 39.00 9.24
C GLU A 547 -14.68 37.64 8.99
N ARG A 548 -15.56 37.55 7.99
CA ARG A 548 -16.24 36.30 7.62
C ARG A 548 -15.26 35.30 7.05
N TYR A 549 -14.40 35.71 6.13
CA TYR A 549 -13.35 34.85 5.57
C TYR A 549 -12.39 34.36 6.65
N ALA A 550 -12.01 35.23 7.59
CA ALA A 550 -11.17 34.86 8.71
C ALA A 550 -11.85 33.83 9.64
N ALA A 551 -13.15 33.96 9.88
CA ALA A 551 -13.91 33.02 10.71
C ALA A 551 -14.02 31.62 10.09
N MET A 552 -14.16 31.53 8.76
CA MET A 552 -14.29 30.27 8.04
C MET A 552 -12.93 29.62 7.71
N SER A 553 -11.87 30.39 7.47
CA SER A 553 -10.57 29.83 7.05
C SER A 553 -9.87 29.04 8.17
N PRO A 554 -9.51 27.76 7.97
CA PRO A 554 -8.80 26.97 8.98
C PRO A 554 -7.47 27.60 9.44
N LEU A 555 -6.73 28.22 8.52
CA LEU A 555 -5.40 28.77 8.78
C LEU A 555 -5.40 29.83 9.89
N THR A 556 -6.49 30.56 10.10
CA THR A 556 -6.59 31.57 11.19
C THR A 556 -6.54 30.94 12.58
N HIS A 557 -6.83 29.65 12.70
CA HIS A 557 -6.79 28.87 13.94
C HIS A 557 -5.71 27.78 13.94
N VAL A 558 -4.77 27.80 12.99
CA VAL A 558 -3.65 26.83 12.98
C VAL A 558 -2.87 26.86 14.29
N ALA A 559 -2.89 28.00 14.99
CA ALA A 559 -2.35 28.21 16.33
C ALA A 559 -2.83 27.20 17.39
N GLY A 560 -4.00 26.57 17.20
CA GLY A 560 -4.59 25.59 18.10
C GLY A 560 -4.27 24.13 17.76
N VAL A 561 -3.78 23.83 16.55
CA VAL A 561 -3.67 22.43 16.09
C VAL A 561 -2.61 21.65 16.87
N SER A 562 -2.99 20.48 17.40
CA SER A 562 -2.10 19.54 18.09
C SER A 562 -2.17 18.12 17.53
N THR A 563 -3.19 17.80 16.74
CA THR A 563 -3.42 16.48 16.14
C THR A 563 -2.39 16.18 15.05
N PRO A 564 -1.66 15.04 15.11
CA PRO A 564 -0.84 14.55 14.01
C PRO A 564 -1.61 14.54 12.68
N THR A 565 -1.10 15.24 11.67
CA THR A 565 -1.81 15.46 10.40
C THR A 565 -0.98 15.05 9.19
N LEU A 566 -1.49 14.09 8.41
CA LEU A 566 -1.02 13.79 7.06
C LEU A 566 -1.74 14.68 6.05
N VAL A 567 -0.99 15.28 5.12
CA VAL A 567 -1.51 16.12 4.04
C VAL A 567 -1.29 15.41 2.69
N LEU A 568 -2.39 15.11 1.97
CA LEU A 568 -2.38 14.42 0.68
C LEU A 568 -2.91 15.33 -0.42
N HIS A 569 -2.12 15.62 -1.46
CA HIS A 569 -2.55 16.63 -2.44
C HIS A 569 -2.12 16.31 -3.88
N GLY A 570 -2.98 16.61 -4.86
CA GLY A 570 -2.63 16.51 -6.28
C GLY A 570 -1.66 17.62 -6.68
N GLY A 571 -0.58 17.27 -7.37
CA GLY A 571 0.44 18.25 -7.77
C GLY A 571 -0.04 19.29 -8.79
N GLU A 572 -1.08 18.95 -9.57
CA GLU A 572 -1.69 19.81 -10.59
C GLU A 572 -3.16 20.17 -10.25
N ASP A 573 -3.57 19.99 -9.00
CA ASP A 573 -4.89 20.37 -8.51
C ASP A 573 -5.11 21.89 -8.67
N ARG A 574 -6.13 22.27 -9.46
CA ARG A 574 -6.51 23.68 -9.69
C ARG A 574 -7.79 24.09 -8.98
N THR A 575 -8.62 23.13 -8.57
CA THR A 575 -9.81 23.39 -7.75
C THR A 575 -9.37 23.75 -6.33
N CYS A 576 -8.49 22.95 -5.74
CA CYS A 576 -7.83 23.25 -4.48
C CYS A 576 -6.34 23.43 -4.76
N ALA A 577 -5.92 24.64 -5.13
CA ALA A 577 -4.52 24.89 -5.52
C ALA A 577 -3.51 24.38 -4.47
N VAL A 578 -2.43 23.73 -4.92
CA VAL A 578 -1.41 23.09 -4.04
C VAL A 578 -0.85 24.00 -2.93
N GLY A 579 -0.88 25.32 -3.15
CA GLY A 579 -0.51 26.32 -2.14
C GLY A 579 -1.30 26.19 -0.83
N GLN A 580 -2.53 25.69 -0.87
CA GLN A 580 -3.36 25.43 0.32
C GLN A 580 -2.73 24.36 1.22
N ALA A 581 -2.38 23.20 0.65
CA ALA A 581 -1.68 22.15 1.38
C ALA A 581 -0.31 22.62 1.91
N GLN A 582 0.43 23.39 1.11
CA GLN A 582 1.73 23.92 1.51
C GLN A 582 1.63 24.89 2.69
N GLN A 583 0.64 25.79 2.69
CA GLN A 583 0.37 26.70 3.81
C GLN A 583 0.08 25.92 5.10
N TRP A 584 -0.80 24.92 5.04
CA TRP A 584 -1.16 24.11 6.19
C TRP A 584 0.04 23.31 6.73
N PHE A 585 0.69 22.52 5.87
CA PHE A 585 1.85 21.70 6.23
C PHE A 585 2.99 22.53 6.83
N THR A 586 3.36 23.65 6.19
CA THR A 586 4.43 24.53 6.68
C THR A 586 4.11 25.03 8.09
N SER A 587 2.87 25.48 8.30
CA SER A 587 2.41 25.98 9.60
C SER A 587 2.45 24.90 10.68
N LEU A 588 2.02 23.68 10.37
CA LEU A 588 2.08 22.55 11.32
C LEU A 588 3.52 22.17 11.66
N ARG A 589 4.39 22.14 10.65
CA ARG A 589 5.81 21.80 10.83
C ARG A 589 6.53 22.81 11.70
N GLU A 590 6.30 24.11 11.49
CA GLU A 590 6.88 25.18 12.34
C GLU A 590 6.44 25.08 13.80
N ARG A 591 5.24 24.54 14.05
CA ARG A 591 4.70 24.33 15.39
C ARG A 591 5.18 23.04 16.07
N GLY A 592 5.90 22.19 15.35
CA GLY A 592 6.30 20.87 15.86
C GLY A 592 5.15 19.87 15.97
N VAL A 593 4.04 20.08 15.25
CA VAL A 593 2.99 19.06 15.12
C VAL A 593 3.52 17.95 14.21
N PRO A 594 3.42 16.65 14.57
CA PRO A 594 3.78 15.57 13.67
C PRO A 594 2.99 15.67 12.36
N THR A 595 3.68 15.79 11.24
CA THR A 595 3.03 16.02 9.94
C THR A 595 3.90 15.53 8.80
N GLU A 596 3.24 15.10 7.72
CA GLU A 596 3.84 14.71 6.45
C GLU A 596 3.04 15.34 5.30
N LEU A 597 3.73 15.77 4.24
CA LEU A 597 3.12 16.27 3.00
C LEU A 597 3.46 15.31 1.85
N VAL A 598 2.43 14.80 1.20
CA VAL A 598 2.54 13.94 0.02
C VAL A 598 1.91 14.65 -1.16
N LEU A 599 2.71 14.87 -2.21
CA LEU A 599 2.27 15.47 -3.46
C LEU A 599 2.27 14.41 -4.56
N TYR A 600 1.12 14.16 -5.16
CA TYR A 600 0.97 13.21 -6.27
C TYR A 600 1.29 13.90 -7.60
N PRO A 601 2.41 13.55 -8.28
CA PRO A 601 2.83 14.26 -9.48
C PRO A 601 1.81 14.08 -10.62
N GLY A 602 1.48 15.18 -11.32
CA GLY A 602 0.54 15.18 -12.44
C GLY A 602 -0.93 14.93 -12.06
N ALA A 603 -1.23 14.72 -10.78
CA ALA A 603 -2.59 14.48 -10.31
C ALA A 603 -3.40 15.78 -10.23
N ALA A 604 -4.55 15.79 -10.91
CA ALA A 604 -5.60 16.81 -10.79
C ALA A 604 -6.51 16.53 -9.57
N HIS A 605 -7.50 17.39 -9.31
CA HIS A 605 -8.35 17.28 -8.11
C HIS A 605 -9.04 15.91 -7.97
N ALA A 606 -9.56 15.35 -9.07
CA ALA A 606 -10.33 14.10 -9.06
C ALA A 606 -9.47 12.80 -9.10
N PHE A 607 -8.15 12.86 -8.85
CA PHE A 607 -7.25 11.71 -9.05
C PHE A 607 -7.55 10.51 -8.15
N VAL A 608 -8.17 10.71 -6.99
CA VAL A 608 -8.59 9.62 -6.08
C VAL A 608 -9.64 8.70 -6.73
N LEU A 609 -10.33 9.18 -7.77
CA LEU A 609 -11.26 8.40 -8.59
C LEU A 609 -10.70 8.09 -9.99
N LEU A 610 -10.14 9.10 -10.66
CA LEU A 610 -9.78 9.05 -12.09
C LEU A 610 -8.28 8.89 -12.35
N GLY A 611 -7.46 8.96 -11.30
CA GLY A 611 -6.00 8.88 -11.40
C GLY A 611 -5.48 7.46 -11.62
N PRO A 612 -4.16 7.32 -11.82
CA PRO A 612 -3.50 6.04 -11.97
C PRO A 612 -3.80 5.10 -10.78
N PRO A 613 -4.00 3.79 -11.01
CA PRO A 613 -4.20 2.81 -9.94
C PRO A 613 -3.17 2.88 -8.82
N SER A 614 -1.88 3.06 -9.16
CA SER A 614 -0.80 3.15 -8.18
C SER A 614 -0.99 4.30 -7.18
N GLN A 615 -1.40 5.47 -7.66
CA GLN A 615 -1.62 6.65 -6.84
C GLN A 615 -2.89 6.52 -5.98
N ARG A 616 -3.95 5.90 -6.53
CA ARG A 616 -5.20 5.62 -5.78
C ARG A 616 -4.97 4.63 -4.63
N ILE A 617 -4.19 3.57 -4.90
CA ILE A 617 -3.82 2.57 -3.89
C ILE A 617 -2.90 3.19 -2.83
N ASP A 618 -1.89 3.98 -3.23
CA ASP A 618 -1.00 4.69 -2.30
C ASP A 618 -1.78 5.67 -1.41
N TYR A 619 -2.73 6.44 -1.97
CA TYR A 619 -3.62 7.32 -1.22
C TYR A 619 -4.37 6.56 -0.12
N GLY A 620 -5.06 5.47 -0.49
CA GLY A 620 -5.79 4.64 0.48
C GLY A 620 -4.86 4.03 1.53
N ARG A 621 -3.67 3.56 1.14
CA ARG A 621 -2.69 2.96 2.05
C ARG A 621 -2.22 3.95 3.09
N ARG A 622 -1.86 5.17 2.67
CA ARG A 622 -1.41 6.24 3.58
C ARG A 622 -2.48 6.70 4.54
N VAL A 623 -3.75 6.76 4.10
CA VAL A 623 -4.88 7.04 5.00
C VAL A 623 -4.91 6.00 6.11
N VAL A 624 -4.92 4.70 5.76
CA VAL A 624 -4.96 3.60 6.73
C VAL A 624 -3.77 3.63 7.67
N ASP A 625 -2.56 3.73 7.13
CA ASP A 625 -1.34 3.65 7.92
C ASP A 625 -1.23 4.83 8.90
N TRP A 626 -1.57 6.05 8.49
CA TRP A 626 -1.53 7.22 9.37
C TRP A 626 -2.53 7.14 10.51
N VAL A 627 -3.78 6.76 10.23
CA VAL A 627 -4.80 6.67 11.29
C VAL A 627 -4.48 5.52 12.24
N GLU A 628 -3.98 4.38 11.78
CA GLU A 628 -3.52 3.29 12.65
C GLU A 628 -2.31 3.70 13.49
N GLN A 629 -1.31 4.34 12.88
CA GLN A 629 -0.09 4.78 13.56
C GLN A 629 -0.38 5.73 14.73
N HIS A 630 -1.32 6.66 14.56
CA HIS A 630 -1.56 7.71 15.54
C HIS A 630 -2.74 7.43 16.49
N THR A 631 -3.55 6.40 16.19
CA THR A 631 -4.76 6.07 16.97
C THR A 631 -4.67 4.71 17.66
N LEU A 632 -3.94 3.74 17.10
CA LEU A 632 -3.86 2.38 17.65
C LEU A 632 -2.53 2.04 18.32
N ARG A 633 -1.45 2.73 17.97
CA ARG A 633 -0.09 2.33 18.34
C ARG A 633 0.64 3.53 18.91
N ALA A 634 1.23 3.41 20.10
CA ALA A 634 2.06 4.48 20.64
C ALA A 634 3.33 4.65 19.79
N GLY A 635 3.29 5.51 18.78
CA GLY A 635 4.46 6.00 18.04
C GLY A 635 5.27 4.95 17.26
N ARG A 636 4.67 3.79 16.91
CA ARG A 636 5.36 2.71 16.16
C ARG A 636 4.59 2.31 14.90
N PRO A 637 5.13 2.53 13.68
CA PRO A 637 4.45 2.19 12.42
C PRO A 637 4.31 0.68 12.27
N ARG A 638 3.25 0.21 11.59
CA ARG A 638 3.07 -1.22 11.24
C ARG A 638 4.21 -1.69 10.34
N VAL A 639 4.58 -2.96 10.44
CA VAL A 639 5.53 -3.58 9.52
C VAL A 639 4.84 -3.69 8.15
N ASP A 640 5.22 -2.83 7.22
CA ASP A 640 4.73 -2.84 5.85
C ASP A 640 5.35 -4.01 5.06
N VAL A 641 4.62 -5.13 5.00
CA VAL A 641 5.02 -6.34 4.30
C VAL A 641 5.32 -6.05 2.82
N ALA A 642 4.50 -5.23 2.16
CA ALA A 642 4.65 -4.94 0.74
C ALA A 642 5.91 -4.12 0.46
N ARG A 643 6.23 -3.17 1.32
CA ARG A 643 7.51 -2.43 1.27
C ARG A 643 8.69 -3.36 1.47
N TRP A 644 8.69 -4.20 2.49
CA TRP A 644 9.81 -5.11 2.75
C TRP A 644 9.96 -6.20 1.69
N GLN A 645 8.87 -6.65 1.07
CA GLN A 645 8.90 -7.52 -0.11
C GLN A 645 9.58 -6.85 -1.31
N ARG A 646 9.21 -5.60 -1.63
CA ARG A 646 9.87 -4.85 -2.71
C ARG A 646 11.34 -4.60 -2.41
N ARG A 647 11.66 -4.25 -1.16
CA ARG A 647 13.04 -3.93 -0.75
C ARG A 647 13.94 -5.17 -0.74
N LEU A 648 13.44 -6.30 -0.24
CA LEU A 648 14.13 -7.59 -0.32
C LEU A 648 14.44 -7.95 -1.77
N ALA A 649 13.45 -7.85 -2.66
CA ALA A 649 13.64 -8.18 -4.08
C ALA A 649 14.72 -7.30 -4.74
N GLN A 650 14.67 -5.98 -4.50
CA GLN A 650 15.63 -5.03 -5.05
C GLN A 650 17.07 -5.31 -4.57
N LEU A 651 17.24 -5.57 -3.26
CA LEU A 651 18.56 -5.82 -2.70
C LEU A 651 19.08 -7.22 -3.05
N ALA A 652 18.23 -8.23 -3.07
CA ALA A 652 18.61 -9.59 -3.46
C ALA A 652 19.08 -9.65 -4.92
N GLU A 653 18.39 -8.94 -5.82
CA GLU A 653 18.83 -8.80 -7.22
C GLU A 653 20.19 -8.10 -7.32
N ARG A 654 20.36 -6.98 -6.61
CA ARG A 654 21.61 -6.21 -6.59
C ARG A 654 22.80 -7.06 -6.13
N HIS A 655 22.58 -7.91 -5.13
CA HIS A 655 23.61 -8.71 -4.47
C HIS A 655 23.73 -10.13 -5.02
N GLY A 656 23.07 -10.42 -6.15
CA GLY A 656 23.17 -11.72 -6.85
C GLY A 656 22.65 -12.90 -6.04
N VAL A 657 21.72 -12.69 -5.11
CA VAL A 657 21.18 -13.74 -4.22
C VAL A 657 20.11 -14.54 -4.97
N PRO A 658 20.29 -15.86 -5.19
CA PRO A 658 19.36 -16.65 -6.01
C PRO A 658 17.97 -16.78 -5.40
N GLY A 659 17.89 -16.93 -4.08
CA GLY A 659 16.66 -17.06 -3.32
C GLY A 659 16.83 -16.64 -1.86
N ALA A 660 15.80 -16.01 -1.31
CA ALA A 660 15.82 -15.48 0.05
C ALA A 660 14.44 -15.49 0.71
N GLN A 661 14.45 -15.58 2.05
CA GLN A 661 13.31 -15.29 2.91
C GLN A 661 13.71 -14.25 3.96
N LEU A 662 12.89 -13.21 4.12
CA LEU A 662 12.94 -12.25 5.22
C LEU A 662 11.74 -12.49 6.12
N GLY A 663 11.98 -12.46 7.42
CA GLY A 663 10.93 -12.49 8.43
C GLY A 663 11.17 -11.40 9.48
N ILE A 664 10.09 -10.77 9.90
CA ILE A 664 10.06 -9.71 10.89
C ILE A 664 8.97 -10.06 11.89
N LEU A 665 9.35 -10.27 13.15
CA LEU A 665 8.44 -10.49 14.25
C LEU A 665 8.55 -9.31 15.22
N ARG A 666 7.42 -8.68 15.53
CA ARG A 666 7.35 -7.65 16.58
C ARG A 666 6.23 -7.95 17.56
N LEU A 667 6.56 -8.05 18.84
CA LEU A 667 5.58 -8.26 19.89
C LEU A 667 4.81 -6.97 20.18
N THR A 668 3.49 -7.11 20.33
CA THR A 668 2.60 -6.01 20.73
C THR A 668 2.18 -6.20 22.18
N PRO A 669 2.54 -5.29 23.11
CA PRO A 669 2.07 -5.40 24.49
C PRO A 669 0.54 -5.43 24.57
N GLY A 670 -0.03 -6.55 25.05
CA GLY A 670 -1.48 -6.72 25.20
C GLY A 670 -2.28 -6.93 23.91
N GLY A 671 -1.60 -7.18 22.78
CA GLY A 671 -2.22 -7.47 21.49
C GLY A 671 -1.55 -8.65 20.77
N ASP A 672 -1.96 -8.89 19.53
CA ASP A 672 -1.37 -9.96 18.71
C ASP A 672 0.02 -9.58 18.21
N ASP A 673 0.86 -10.60 18.04
CA ASP A 673 2.19 -10.43 17.47
C ASP A 673 2.10 -10.06 15.99
N GLU A 674 2.97 -9.16 15.57
CA GLU A 674 3.10 -8.80 14.18
C GLU A 674 4.18 -9.64 13.51
N LEU A 675 3.76 -10.60 12.69
CA LEU A 675 4.65 -11.40 11.86
C LEU A 675 4.50 -10.99 10.38
N ALA A 676 5.59 -10.55 9.79
CA ALA A 676 5.69 -10.23 8.37
C ALA A 676 6.74 -11.15 7.73
N THR A 677 6.39 -11.77 6.61
CA THR A 677 7.27 -12.62 5.81
C THR A 677 7.37 -12.08 4.38
N SER A 678 8.51 -12.26 3.76
CA SER A 678 8.75 -11.88 2.36
C SER A 678 9.71 -12.89 1.73
N SER A 679 9.44 -13.26 0.48
CA SER A 679 10.20 -14.29 -0.23
C SER A 679 10.63 -13.79 -1.61
N TYR A 680 11.83 -14.16 -2.04
CA TYR A 680 12.38 -13.77 -3.35
C TYR A 680 13.08 -14.94 -4.02
N GLY A 681 13.00 -14.99 -5.35
CA GLY A 681 13.86 -15.82 -6.19
C GLY A 681 13.51 -17.31 -6.18
N VAL A 682 14.53 -18.16 -6.25
CA VAL A 682 14.40 -19.61 -6.45
C VAL A 682 15.18 -20.42 -5.41
N LEU A 683 14.65 -21.59 -5.06
CA LEU A 683 15.30 -22.55 -4.17
C LEU A 683 16.49 -23.26 -4.80
N ASN A 684 16.49 -23.38 -6.13
CA ASN A 684 17.53 -24.03 -6.92
C ASN A 684 17.52 -23.49 -8.36
N THR A 685 18.64 -22.91 -8.80
CA THR A 685 18.78 -22.31 -10.13
C THR A 685 18.64 -23.32 -11.28
N ARG A 686 18.88 -24.62 -11.03
CA ARG A 686 18.70 -25.68 -12.03
C ARG A 686 17.25 -26.10 -12.21
N THR A 687 16.42 -26.02 -11.17
CA THR A 687 15.01 -26.45 -11.24
C THR A 687 14.05 -25.28 -11.46
N GLY A 688 14.46 -24.06 -11.10
CA GLY A 688 13.63 -22.85 -11.21
C GLY A 688 12.45 -22.81 -10.23
N VAL A 689 12.43 -23.70 -9.23
CA VAL A 689 11.36 -23.73 -8.22
C VAL A 689 11.44 -22.46 -7.39
N ALA A 690 10.34 -21.71 -7.34
CA ALA A 690 10.25 -20.46 -6.60
C ALA A 690 10.46 -20.68 -5.09
N ALA A 691 11.14 -19.73 -4.45
CA ALA A 691 11.13 -19.64 -2.99
C ALA A 691 9.78 -19.05 -2.52
N THR A 692 9.20 -19.68 -1.50
CA THR A 692 7.92 -19.31 -0.88
C THR A 692 8.09 -19.24 0.64
N ASP A 693 7.14 -18.68 1.38
CA ASP A 693 7.21 -18.59 2.85
C ASP A 693 7.22 -19.96 3.56
N GLU A 694 6.83 -21.02 2.86
CA GLU A 694 6.87 -22.41 3.35
C GLU A 694 8.19 -23.13 3.02
N SER A 695 9.11 -22.47 2.31
CA SER A 695 10.36 -23.08 1.89
C SER A 695 11.35 -23.22 3.04
N LEU A 696 12.09 -24.33 3.06
CA LEU A 696 13.09 -24.63 4.07
C LEU A 696 14.49 -24.18 3.64
N PHE A 697 15.19 -23.49 4.53
CA PHE A 697 16.60 -23.13 4.38
C PHE A 697 17.41 -23.69 5.55
N GLN A 698 18.67 -24.01 5.29
CA GLN A 698 19.58 -24.41 6.37
C GLN A 698 19.92 -23.18 7.20
N ILE A 699 19.58 -23.20 8.50
CA ILE A 699 19.88 -22.07 9.39
C ILE A 699 21.31 -22.11 9.95
N GLY A 700 22.09 -23.12 9.52
CA GLY A 700 23.49 -23.29 9.88
C GLY A 700 23.71 -23.21 11.39
N SER A 701 24.75 -22.48 11.79
CA SER A 701 25.17 -22.39 13.19
C SER A 701 24.16 -21.76 14.15
N ILE A 702 23.05 -21.17 13.67
CA ILE A 702 21.94 -20.80 14.56
C ILE A 702 21.42 -22.04 15.32
N SER A 703 21.57 -23.24 14.74
CA SER A 703 21.30 -24.54 15.40
C SER A 703 21.93 -24.69 16.79
N LYS A 704 23.08 -24.05 17.03
CA LYS A 704 23.74 -24.06 18.35
C LYS A 704 22.84 -23.49 19.43
N VAL A 705 22.14 -22.41 19.14
CA VAL A 705 21.23 -21.77 20.11
C VAL A 705 20.08 -22.71 20.48
N TRP A 706 19.63 -23.54 19.54
CA TRP A 706 18.56 -24.52 19.77
C TRP A 706 19.06 -25.67 20.66
N THR A 707 20.24 -26.21 20.36
CA THR A 707 20.90 -27.21 21.22
C THR A 707 21.16 -26.63 22.63
N ALA A 708 21.63 -25.39 22.72
CA ALA A 708 21.85 -24.68 23.97
C ALA A 708 20.55 -24.49 24.75
N THR A 709 19.45 -24.16 24.07
CA THR A 709 18.11 -24.02 24.68
C THR A 709 17.68 -25.33 25.33
N VAL A 710 17.79 -26.48 24.63
CA VAL A 710 17.44 -27.78 25.22
C VAL A 710 18.38 -28.17 26.35
N ALA A 711 19.69 -27.89 26.26
CA ALA A 711 20.60 -28.10 27.37
C ALA A 711 20.21 -27.25 28.59
N MET A 712 19.79 -26.00 28.38
CA MET A 712 19.31 -25.12 29.44
C MET A 712 17.95 -25.55 30.01
N GLN A 713 17.07 -26.18 29.23
CA GLN A 713 15.86 -26.83 29.77
C GLN A 713 16.24 -27.93 30.77
N LEU A 714 17.22 -28.76 30.43
CA LEU A 714 17.69 -29.81 31.32
C LEU A 714 18.36 -29.24 32.58
N VAL A 715 19.01 -28.08 32.50
CA VAL A 715 19.52 -27.36 33.68
C VAL A 715 18.37 -26.84 34.54
N ASP A 716 17.36 -26.23 33.92
CA ASP A 716 16.18 -25.68 34.60
C ASP A 716 15.35 -26.79 35.30
N GLU A 717 15.33 -27.99 34.72
CA GLU A 717 14.74 -29.21 35.28
C GLU A 717 15.62 -29.88 36.37
N GLY A 718 16.86 -29.40 36.57
CA GLY A 718 17.82 -29.97 37.53
C GLY A 718 18.43 -31.31 37.08
N LEU A 719 18.38 -31.63 35.79
CA LEU A 719 18.95 -32.84 35.18
C LEU A 719 20.39 -32.65 34.71
N LEU A 720 20.81 -31.40 34.49
CA LEU A 720 22.19 -31.01 34.18
C LEU A 720 22.62 -29.86 35.11
N GLU A 721 23.92 -29.74 35.34
CA GLU A 721 24.51 -28.59 36.04
C GLU A 721 25.45 -27.84 35.12
N LEU A 722 25.36 -26.50 35.09
CA LEU A 722 26.20 -25.65 34.23
C LEU A 722 27.70 -25.78 34.56
N ASP A 723 28.02 -25.86 35.86
CA ASP A 723 29.39 -25.84 36.37
C ASP A 723 29.85 -27.20 36.89
N GLY A 724 29.01 -28.24 36.76
CA GLY A 724 29.37 -29.62 37.03
C GLY A 724 30.29 -30.20 35.95
N PRO A 725 31.27 -31.06 36.29
CA PRO A 725 32.10 -31.74 35.31
C PRO A 725 31.28 -32.66 34.41
N ILE A 726 31.47 -32.54 33.09
CA ILE A 726 30.73 -33.33 32.08
C ILE A 726 30.94 -34.83 32.26
N VAL A 727 32.11 -35.24 32.74
CA VAL A 727 32.45 -36.66 32.98
C VAL A 727 31.54 -37.33 34.02
N GLU A 728 30.84 -36.57 34.87
CA GLU A 728 29.86 -37.13 35.80
C GLU A 728 28.60 -37.65 35.08
N VAL A 729 28.29 -37.08 33.92
CA VAL A 729 27.17 -37.49 33.04
C VAL A 729 27.65 -38.45 31.95
N LEU A 730 28.85 -38.22 31.40
CA LEU A 730 29.52 -39.07 30.40
C LEU A 730 30.85 -39.63 30.93
N PRO A 731 30.84 -40.68 31.78
CA PRO A 731 32.04 -41.29 32.33
C PRO A 731 33.02 -41.85 31.29
N GLU A 732 32.50 -42.18 30.10
CA GLU A 732 33.26 -42.67 28.96
C GLU A 732 34.08 -41.58 28.23
N LEU A 733 33.81 -40.29 28.49
CA LEU A 733 34.45 -39.18 27.79
C LEU A 733 35.99 -39.23 27.91
N ARG A 734 36.66 -39.07 26.76
CA ARG A 734 38.11 -38.92 26.63
C ARG A 734 38.39 -37.71 25.75
N LEU A 735 39.25 -36.81 26.23
CA LEU A 735 39.83 -35.73 25.45
C LEU A 735 41.37 -35.88 25.45
N ALA A 736 42.04 -35.23 24.50
CA ALA A 736 43.51 -35.30 24.39
C ALA A 736 44.24 -34.85 25.68
N ASP A 737 43.65 -33.92 26.44
CA ASP A 737 44.11 -33.54 27.79
C ASP A 737 43.24 -34.23 28.88
N PRO A 738 43.82 -35.15 29.68
CA PRO A 738 43.11 -35.82 30.76
C PRO A 738 42.63 -34.89 31.89
N ASP A 739 43.29 -33.75 32.11
CA ASP A 739 42.89 -32.79 33.14
C ASP A 739 41.73 -31.90 32.64
N VAL A 740 41.69 -31.58 31.34
CA VAL A 740 40.51 -30.98 30.71
C VAL A 740 39.33 -31.94 30.77
N THR A 741 39.54 -33.23 30.48
CA THR A 741 38.49 -34.27 30.56
C THR A 741 37.78 -34.27 31.93
N LYS A 742 38.52 -34.09 33.03
CA LYS A 742 37.96 -34.11 34.40
C LYS A 742 37.26 -32.81 34.80
N ARG A 743 37.49 -31.71 34.08
CA ARG A 743 37.13 -30.35 34.52
C ARG A 743 36.23 -29.61 33.56
N VAL A 744 36.15 -30.01 32.30
CA VAL A 744 35.28 -29.37 31.32
C VAL A 744 33.82 -29.47 31.78
N THR A 745 33.09 -28.37 31.67
CA THR A 745 31.71 -28.22 32.16
C THR A 745 30.80 -27.83 31.01
N LEU A 746 29.48 -27.93 31.22
CA LEU A 746 28.50 -27.47 30.23
C LEU A 746 28.66 -25.98 29.91
N ARG A 747 28.98 -25.13 30.90
CA ARG A 747 29.28 -23.71 30.68
C ARG A 747 30.45 -23.51 29.72
N HIS A 748 31.52 -24.30 29.83
CA HIS A 748 32.65 -24.20 28.91
C HIS A 748 32.26 -24.53 27.45
N LEU A 749 31.35 -25.48 27.24
CA LEU A 749 30.84 -25.80 25.91
C LEU A 749 29.96 -24.68 25.35
N LEU A 750 28.99 -24.20 26.14
CA LEU A 750 28.05 -23.13 25.78
C LEU A 750 28.74 -21.79 25.47
N THR A 751 29.90 -21.56 26.08
CA THR A 751 30.66 -20.31 25.95
C THR A 751 31.84 -20.39 24.99
N HIS A 752 32.05 -21.52 24.31
CA HIS A 752 33.22 -21.74 23.44
C HIS A 752 34.57 -21.51 24.15
N THR A 753 34.68 -21.90 25.42
CA THR A 753 35.89 -21.76 26.23
C THR A 753 36.49 -23.12 26.64
N SER A 754 36.02 -24.23 26.05
CA SER A 754 36.49 -25.59 26.35
C SER A 754 37.95 -25.84 25.95
N GLY A 755 38.44 -25.13 24.93
CA GLY A 755 39.75 -25.33 24.33
C GLY A 755 39.88 -26.58 23.46
N ILE A 756 38.81 -27.35 23.29
CA ILE A 756 38.73 -28.47 22.34
C ILE A 756 38.82 -27.91 20.92
N ASP A 757 39.57 -28.57 20.03
CA ASP A 757 39.59 -28.19 18.62
C ASP A 757 38.18 -28.17 18.02
N GLY A 758 37.85 -27.07 17.34
CA GLY A 758 36.48 -26.80 16.88
C GLY A 758 36.15 -27.34 15.50
N ASP A 759 37.13 -27.90 14.78
CA ASP A 759 37.05 -28.16 13.33
C ASP A 759 37.18 -29.66 13.00
N VAL A 760 36.58 -30.52 13.83
CA VAL A 760 36.46 -31.95 13.54
C VAL A 760 35.22 -32.18 12.67
N PHE A 761 35.41 -32.39 11.36
CA PHE A 761 34.33 -32.59 10.36
C PHE A 761 34.23 -34.05 9.86
N THR A 762 34.80 -35.01 10.60
CA THR A 762 34.77 -36.43 10.22
C THR A 762 33.34 -36.98 10.18
N ASP A 763 32.96 -37.59 9.06
CA ASP A 763 31.68 -38.27 8.92
C ASP A 763 31.68 -39.60 9.69
N THR A 764 30.87 -39.70 10.74
CA THR A 764 30.72 -40.90 11.58
C THR A 764 29.54 -41.79 11.15
N GLY A 765 28.94 -41.47 10.01
CA GLY A 765 27.84 -42.20 9.40
C GLY A 765 26.46 -41.67 9.80
N ARG A 766 25.43 -42.28 9.20
CA ARG A 766 24.03 -41.86 9.33
C ARG A 766 23.27 -42.51 10.49
N GLY A 767 23.89 -43.41 11.26
CA GLY A 767 23.23 -44.12 12.36
C GLY A 767 22.96 -43.23 13.57
N ASP A 768 22.08 -43.69 14.46
CA ASP A 768 21.76 -42.98 15.71
C ASP A 768 22.94 -42.95 16.70
N ASP A 769 23.98 -43.76 16.45
CA ASP A 769 25.25 -43.76 17.18
C ASP A 769 26.27 -42.73 16.63
N CYS A 770 25.87 -41.85 15.71
CA CYS A 770 26.79 -40.90 15.07
C CYS A 770 27.46 -39.92 16.05
N LEU A 771 26.73 -39.41 17.05
CA LEU A 771 27.28 -38.51 18.07
C LEU A 771 28.15 -39.27 19.08
N GLU A 772 27.82 -40.52 19.40
CA GLU A 772 28.68 -41.39 20.23
C GLU A 772 30.04 -41.60 19.57
N LYS A 773 30.04 -42.05 18.31
CA LYS A 773 31.27 -42.21 17.50
C LYS A 773 32.03 -40.89 17.34
N TYR A 774 31.34 -39.77 17.21
CA TYR A 774 31.98 -38.47 17.07
C TYR A 774 32.70 -38.06 18.36
N VAL A 775 32.06 -38.27 19.52
CA VAL A 775 32.68 -37.98 20.82
C VAL A 775 33.91 -38.86 21.07
N ASP A 776 33.91 -40.12 20.62
CA ASP A 776 35.10 -40.98 20.70
C ASP A 776 36.30 -40.40 19.95
N LEU A 777 36.08 -39.73 18.80
CA LEU A 777 37.14 -39.08 18.03
C LEU A 777 37.78 -37.89 18.76
N LEU A 778 37.09 -37.29 19.74
CA LEU A 778 37.61 -36.15 20.50
C LEU A 778 38.78 -36.54 21.42
N ALA A 779 39.01 -37.83 21.65
CA ALA A 779 40.20 -38.32 22.34
C ALA A 779 41.50 -37.93 21.63
N ASP A 780 41.45 -37.82 20.30
CA ASP A 780 42.58 -37.48 19.43
C ASP A 780 42.52 -36.02 18.91
N ALA A 781 41.46 -35.28 19.25
CA ALA A 781 41.32 -33.87 18.86
C ALA A 781 42.30 -32.98 19.65
N ALA A 782 42.95 -32.04 18.96
CA ALA A 782 43.92 -31.15 19.60
C ALA A 782 43.26 -30.26 20.68
N GLN A 783 44.07 -29.83 21.66
CA GLN A 783 43.68 -28.80 22.62
C GLN A 783 44.28 -27.46 22.17
N ASN A 784 43.45 -26.54 21.69
CA ASN A 784 43.89 -25.27 21.07
C ASN A 784 44.29 -24.21 22.10
N HIS A 785 43.68 -24.22 23.28
CA HIS A 785 44.04 -23.35 24.38
C HIS A 785 43.69 -24.00 25.73
N PRO A 786 44.24 -23.53 26.86
CA PRO A 786 43.86 -24.04 28.17
C PRO A 786 42.37 -23.81 28.45
N LEU A 787 41.74 -24.72 29.21
CA LEU A 787 40.32 -24.64 29.58
C LEU A 787 40.00 -23.29 30.25
N GLY A 788 39.00 -22.58 29.72
CA GLY A 788 38.54 -21.29 30.24
C GLY A 788 39.44 -20.08 29.94
N ALA A 789 40.57 -20.26 29.24
CA ALA A 789 41.57 -19.20 29.10
C ALA A 789 41.23 -18.12 28.06
N THR A 790 40.52 -18.48 27.00
CA THR A 790 40.08 -17.57 25.94
C THR A 790 38.83 -18.13 25.28
N TRP A 791 38.14 -17.29 24.52
CA TRP A 791 37.08 -17.70 23.63
C TRP A 791 37.68 -18.17 22.29
N SER A 792 37.22 -19.31 21.79
CA SER A 792 37.50 -19.82 20.46
C SER A 792 36.34 -20.70 19.99
N TYR A 793 35.65 -20.25 18.95
CA TYR A 793 34.43 -20.90 18.47
C TYR A 793 34.65 -22.40 18.19
N CYS A 794 33.77 -23.26 18.71
CA CYS A 794 34.01 -24.69 18.81
C CYS A 794 32.76 -25.49 18.43
N ASN A 795 32.73 -26.08 17.22
CA ASN A 795 31.62 -26.94 16.79
C ASN A 795 31.60 -28.27 17.55
N SER A 796 32.78 -28.85 17.78
CA SER A 796 32.94 -30.12 18.49
C SER A 796 32.38 -30.08 19.91
N GLY A 797 32.47 -28.93 20.58
CA GLY A 797 31.83 -28.71 21.88
C GLY A 797 30.31 -28.82 21.82
N TYR A 798 29.67 -28.35 20.74
CA TYR A 798 28.23 -28.48 20.55
C TYR A 798 27.81 -29.91 20.18
N SER A 799 28.61 -30.63 19.38
CA SER A 799 28.37 -32.07 19.14
C SER A 799 28.50 -32.91 20.41
N LEU A 800 29.48 -32.61 21.28
CA LEU A 800 29.59 -33.20 22.61
C LEU A 800 28.37 -32.86 23.49
N MET A 801 27.87 -31.63 23.42
CA MET A 801 26.63 -31.24 24.12
C MET A 801 25.40 -31.99 23.58
N GLY A 802 25.31 -32.23 22.27
CA GLY A 802 24.30 -33.10 21.69
C GLY A 802 24.35 -34.50 22.30
N ARG A 803 25.55 -35.09 22.45
CA ARG A 803 25.72 -36.39 23.11
C ARG A 803 25.31 -36.37 24.59
N LEU A 804 25.55 -35.27 25.29
CA LEU A 804 25.06 -35.10 26.67
C LEU A 804 23.53 -35.12 26.73
N ILE A 805 22.86 -34.41 25.82
CA ILE A 805 21.40 -34.42 25.71
C ILE A 805 20.90 -35.86 25.45
N GLU A 806 21.55 -36.61 24.56
CA GLU A 806 21.17 -38.01 24.31
C GLU A 806 21.28 -38.88 25.56
N LYS A 807 22.39 -38.71 26.30
CA LYS A 807 22.64 -39.49 27.51
C LYS A 807 21.61 -39.23 28.61
N VAL A 808 21.25 -37.96 28.81
CA VAL A 808 20.32 -37.54 29.87
C VAL A 808 18.87 -37.86 29.51
N THR A 809 18.48 -37.68 28.25
CA THR A 809 17.09 -37.86 27.81
C THR A 809 16.77 -39.30 27.40
N GLY A 810 17.77 -40.08 26.99
CA GLY A 810 17.58 -41.39 26.36
C GLY A 810 17.05 -41.33 24.93
N LEU A 811 16.91 -40.12 24.36
CA LEU A 811 16.51 -39.87 22.98
C LEU A 811 17.75 -39.63 22.11
N THR A 812 17.63 -39.76 20.79
CA THR A 812 18.63 -39.15 19.89
C THR A 812 18.53 -37.63 19.97
N TRP A 813 19.60 -36.90 19.60
CA TRP A 813 19.55 -35.44 19.59
C TRP A 813 18.41 -34.92 18.69
N ASP A 814 18.20 -35.55 17.52
CA ASP A 814 17.11 -35.23 16.60
C ASP A 814 15.72 -35.36 17.26
N ALA A 815 15.49 -36.46 17.98
CA ALA A 815 14.24 -36.71 18.69
C ALA A 815 14.07 -35.74 19.88
N ALA A 816 15.15 -35.43 20.61
CA ALA A 816 15.11 -34.46 21.69
C ALA A 816 14.74 -33.05 21.20
N MET A 817 15.30 -32.60 20.07
CA MET A 817 14.90 -31.32 19.45
C MET A 817 13.41 -31.31 19.11
N ARG A 818 12.91 -32.38 18.48
CA ARG A 818 11.49 -32.49 18.10
C ARG A 818 10.55 -32.49 19.29
N GLU A 819 10.82 -33.33 20.30
CA GLU A 819 9.91 -33.54 21.43
C GLU A 819 9.94 -32.37 22.43
N ARG A 820 11.11 -31.79 22.69
CA ARG A 820 11.27 -30.78 23.74
C ARG A 820 11.17 -29.34 23.24
N LEU A 821 11.38 -29.11 21.94
CA LEU A 821 11.44 -27.76 21.38
C LEU A 821 10.47 -27.57 20.20
N PHE A 822 10.54 -28.38 19.14
CA PHE A 822 9.75 -28.11 17.92
C PHE A 822 8.25 -28.32 18.16
N THR A 823 7.87 -29.46 18.75
CA THR A 823 6.46 -29.80 18.98
C THR A 823 5.78 -28.84 19.95
N PRO A 824 6.37 -28.50 21.12
CA PRO A 824 5.73 -27.57 22.05
C PRO A 824 5.68 -26.12 21.55
N LEU A 825 6.53 -25.75 20.60
CA LEU A 825 6.47 -24.43 19.94
C LEU A 825 5.59 -24.42 18.68
N GLY A 826 5.07 -25.57 18.24
CA GLY A 826 4.29 -25.67 17.02
C GLY A 826 5.10 -25.47 15.73
N LEU A 827 6.42 -25.72 15.76
CA LEU A 827 7.33 -25.56 14.62
C LEU A 827 7.19 -26.75 13.66
N THR A 828 6.17 -26.68 12.81
CA THR A 828 5.77 -27.79 11.93
C THR A 828 6.62 -27.91 10.66
N SER A 829 7.45 -26.91 10.38
CA SER A 829 8.31 -26.81 9.20
C SER A 829 9.77 -26.61 9.61
N THR A 830 10.22 -27.44 10.55
CA THR A 830 11.60 -27.47 11.04
C THR A 830 12.07 -28.91 11.21
N VAL A 831 13.23 -29.23 10.63
CA VAL A 831 13.77 -30.59 10.55
C VAL A 831 15.27 -30.61 10.84
N THR A 832 15.78 -31.76 11.22
CA THR A 832 17.22 -31.98 11.46
C THR A 832 17.86 -32.94 10.46
N LEU A 833 17.04 -33.72 9.74
CA LEU A 833 17.50 -34.76 8.82
C LEU A 833 17.17 -34.42 7.35
N PRO A 834 18.09 -34.65 6.39
CA PRO A 834 17.85 -34.46 4.96
C PRO A 834 16.61 -35.15 4.41
N GLU A 835 16.37 -36.39 4.84
CA GLU A 835 15.26 -37.22 4.43
C GLU A 835 13.90 -36.64 4.83
N GLU A 836 13.88 -35.80 5.87
CA GLU A 836 12.70 -35.05 6.29
C GLU A 836 12.55 -33.76 5.48
N ALA A 837 13.66 -33.08 5.17
CA ALA A 837 13.66 -31.87 4.35
C ALA A 837 13.13 -32.12 2.93
N LEU A 838 13.31 -33.34 2.39
CA LEU A 838 12.75 -33.75 1.09
C LEU A 838 11.22 -33.71 1.02
N LEU A 839 10.53 -33.67 2.16
CA LEU A 839 9.07 -33.57 2.22
C LEU A 839 8.57 -32.12 2.01
N TYR A 840 9.48 -31.15 1.89
CA TYR A 840 9.22 -29.73 1.74
C TYR A 840 9.96 -29.14 0.53
N GLY A 841 9.67 -27.88 0.20
CA GLY A 841 10.49 -27.10 -0.72
C GLY A 841 11.79 -26.67 -0.06
N ALA A 842 12.83 -27.50 -0.10
CA ALA A 842 14.12 -27.21 0.52
C ALA A 842 15.11 -26.53 -0.45
N ALA A 843 15.75 -25.45 0.02
CA ALA A 843 16.76 -24.72 -0.73
C ALA A 843 18.04 -25.55 -0.94
N ALA A 844 18.58 -25.50 -2.15
CA ALA A 844 19.94 -25.94 -2.44
C ALA A 844 20.90 -24.74 -2.31
N GLY A 845 22.08 -24.95 -1.73
CA GLY A 845 23.09 -23.90 -1.67
C GLY A 845 23.68 -23.60 -3.05
N HIS A 846 24.12 -22.37 -3.27
CA HIS A 846 24.81 -21.95 -4.49
C HIS A 846 26.16 -21.30 -4.15
N GLU A 847 27.16 -21.62 -4.98
CA GLU A 847 28.49 -21.01 -4.98
C GLU A 847 28.61 -20.12 -6.23
N ASP A 848 29.40 -19.04 -6.13
CA ASP A 848 29.69 -18.22 -7.29
C ASP A 848 30.75 -18.88 -8.18
N GLN A 849 30.45 -18.99 -9.47
CA GLN A 849 31.43 -19.34 -10.51
C GLN A 849 31.35 -18.31 -11.63
N ASP A 850 32.37 -17.45 -11.71
CA ASP A 850 32.47 -16.37 -12.70
C ASP A 850 31.25 -15.43 -12.72
N GLY A 851 30.70 -15.10 -11.55
CA GLY A 851 29.51 -14.24 -11.42
C GLY A 851 28.19 -14.96 -11.70
N VAL A 852 28.20 -16.29 -11.84
CA VAL A 852 27.01 -17.11 -12.04
C VAL A 852 26.81 -18.03 -10.83
N PRO A 853 25.63 -18.02 -10.19
CA PRO A 853 25.34 -18.92 -9.08
C PRO A 853 25.16 -20.37 -9.56
N VAL A 854 26.07 -21.25 -9.16
CA VAL A 854 26.06 -22.69 -9.46
C VAL A 854 25.69 -23.47 -8.21
N THR A 855 24.80 -24.46 -8.33
CA THR A 855 24.41 -25.30 -7.19
C THR A 855 25.60 -26.01 -6.57
N ALA A 856 25.75 -25.91 -5.26
CA ALA A 856 26.81 -26.54 -4.49
C ALA A 856 26.79 -28.07 -4.66
N PRO A 857 27.97 -28.74 -4.70
CA PRO A 857 28.07 -30.17 -4.96
C PRO A 857 27.62 -31.04 -3.78
N ILE A 858 27.53 -30.48 -2.58
CA ILE A 858 27.13 -31.14 -1.34
C ILE A 858 26.04 -30.31 -0.69
N TRP A 859 24.91 -30.95 -0.35
CA TRP A 859 23.77 -30.23 0.23
C TRP A 859 23.96 -29.92 1.71
N GLN A 860 24.49 -30.86 2.51
CA GLN A 860 24.58 -30.71 3.97
C GLN A 860 25.86 -31.35 4.54
N LEU A 861 26.35 -30.83 5.66
CA LEU A 861 27.47 -31.40 6.44
C LEU A 861 27.10 -32.75 7.10
N PRO A 862 28.07 -33.53 7.61
CA PRO A 862 27.81 -34.83 8.24
C PRO A 862 26.87 -34.75 9.46
N ARG A 863 25.99 -35.76 9.65
CA ARG A 863 24.95 -35.81 10.71
C ARG A 863 25.52 -35.57 12.11
N SER A 864 26.76 -35.96 12.38
CA SER A 864 27.46 -35.73 13.65
C SER A 864 27.62 -34.25 14.02
N LEU A 865 27.47 -33.32 13.06
CA LEU A 865 27.44 -31.88 13.32
C LEU A 865 26.03 -31.32 13.48
N GLY A 866 25.01 -32.18 13.57
CA GLY A 866 23.62 -31.81 13.84
C GLY A 866 23.47 -30.72 14.91
N PRO A 867 23.95 -30.99 16.15
CA PRO A 867 23.89 -30.04 17.26
C PRO A 867 24.56 -28.68 17.01
N ALA A 868 25.49 -28.63 16.05
CA ALA A 868 26.27 -27.45 15.73
C ALA A 868 25.76 -26.67 14.50
N GLY A 869 24.98 -27.29 13.59
CA GLY A 869 24.67 -26.59 12.34
C GLY A 869 23.68 -27.18 11.34
N LEU A 870 22.90 -28.23 11.64
CA LEU A 870 22.08 -28.91 10.62
C LEU A 870 20.57 -28.70 10.69
N ILE A 871 20.08 -27.83 11.57
CA ILE A 871 18.67 -27.50 11.57
C ILE A 871 18.33 -26.80 10.24
N THR A 872 17.23 -27.24 9.63
CA THR A 872 16.66 -26.65 8.42
C THR A 872 15.25 -26.19 8.77
N SER A 873 14.92 -24.93 8.49
CA SER A 873 13.71 -24.28 8.99
C SER A 873 13.17 -23.25 8.00
N THR A 874 11.91 -22.87 8.16
CA THR A 874 11.35 -21.66 7.54
C THR A 874 11.72 -20.43 8.38
N VAL A 875 11.62 -19.24 7.78
CA VAL A 875 11.80 -18.00 8.55
C VAL A 875 10.75 -17.84 9.65
N THR A 876 9.52 -18.31 9.42
CA THR A 876 8.42 -18.28 10.39
C THR A 876 8.73 -19.12 11.63
N ASP A 877 9.16 -20.37 11.45
CA ASP A 877 9.47 -21.25 12.59
C ASP A 877 10.69 -20.73 13.37
N LEU A 878 11.69 -20.20 12.66
CA LEU A 878 12.85 -19.56 13.29
C LEU A 878 12.44 -18.36 14.16
N LEU A 879 11.49 -17.55 13.70
CA LEU A 879 10.94 -16.45 14.48
C LEU A 879 10.05 -16.93 15.62
N GLY A 880 9.33 -18.05 15.46
CA GLY A 880 8.62 -18.73 16.56
C GLY A 880 9.56 -19.15 17.69
N PHE A 881 10.76 -19.64 17.35
CA PHE A 881 11.82 -19.89 18.32
C PHE A 881 12.35 -18.59 18.96
N ALA A 882 12.62 -17.56 18.17
CA ALA A 882 13.08 -16.25 18.69
C ALA A 882 12.05 -15.60 19.63
N ARG A 883 10.75 -15.74 19.32
CA ARG A 883 9.63 -15.30 20.13
C ARG A 883 9.70 -15.85 21.54
N MET A 884 9.97 -17.14 21.69
CA MET A 884 10.05 -17.80 22.99
C MET A 884 11.13 -17.16 23.88
N HIS A 885 12.25 -16.73 23.31
CA HIS A 885 13.28 -15.98 24.04
C HIS A 885 12.85 -14.55 24.37
N LEU A 886 12.18 -13.84 23.44
CA LEU A 886 11.61 -12.51 23.69
C LEU A 886 10.59 -12.48 24.83
N THR A 887 9.85 -13.57 25.02
CA THR A 887 8.80 -13.70 26.04
C THR A 887 9.29 -14.39 27.33
N GLY A 888 10.61 -14.53 27.51
CA GLY A 888 11.19 -15.12 28.72
C GLY A 888 10.83 -16.59 28.92
N GLY A 889 10.77 -17.36 27.83
CA GLY A 889 10.54 -18.80 27.85
C GLY A 889 9.14 -19.29 27.48
N LEU A 890 8.27 -18.41 26.93
CA LEU A 890 6.86 -18.74 26.63
C LEU A 890 6.59 -18.94 25.14
N ALA A 891 5.97 -20.06 24.81
CA ALA A 891 5.36 -20.30 23.50
C ALA A 891 4.16 -19.37 23.24
N ALA A 892 3.68 -19.35 22.00
CA ALA A 892 2.52 -18.55 21.60
C ALA A 892 1.22 -18.98 22.29
N ASP A 893 1.07 -20.27 22.58
CA ASP A 893 -0.08 -20.85 23.29
C ASP A 893 0.00 -20.71 24.82
N GLY A 894 1.05 -20.08 25.33
CA GLY A 894 1.32 -19.92 26.76
C GLY A 894 2.08 -21.08 27.41
N THR A 895 2.47 -22.11 26.66
CA THR A 895 3.33 -23.20 27.17
C THR A 895 4.69 -22.65 27.59
N ARG A 896 5.14 -23.01 28.80
CA ARG A 896 6.46 -22.61 29.31
C ARG A 896 7.50 -23.66 28.95
N LEU A 897 8.48 -23.26 28.13
CA LEU A 897 9.59 -24.11 27.72
C LEU A 897 10.87 -23.84 28.51
N LEU A 898 11.07 -22.60 28.98
CA LEU A 898 12.17 -22.21 29.86
C LEU A 898 11.63 -21.34 31.00
N SER A 899 12.25 -21.40 32.17
CA SER A 899 12.07 -20.35 33.16
C SER A 899 12.59 -19.01 32.62
N GLU A 900 11.97 -17.92 33.09
CA GLU A 900 12.42 -16.57 32.74
C GLU A 900 13.88 -16.34 33.14
N ALA A 901 14.30 -16.93 34.27
CA ALA A 901 15.69 -16.89 34.73
C ALA A 901 16.64 -17.62 33.77
N ALA A 902 16.28 -18.82 33.28
CA ALA A 902 17.10 -19.57 32.34
C ALA A 902 17.21 -18.83 30.99
N ALA A 903 16.10 -18.30 30.46
CA ALA A 903 16.10 -17.50 29.23
C ALA A 903 16.97 -16.23 29.36
N ALA A 904 16.86 -15.52 30.49
CA ALA A 904 17.70 -14.35 30.78
C ALA A 904 19.19 -14.73 30.88
N GLN A 905 19.52 -15.81 31.61
CA GLN A 905 20.89 -16.28 31.77
C GLN A 905 21.53 -16.67 30.43
N MET A 906 20.74 -17.17 29.48
CA MET A 906 21.23 -17.44 28.12
C MET A 906 21.67 -16.17 27.38
N ALA A 907 20.96 -15.07 27.57
CA ALA A 907 21.25 -13.78 26.94
C ALA A 907 22.31 -12.96 27.69
N GLU A 908 22.59 -13.27 28.97
CA GLU A 908 23.58 -12.59 29.82
C GLU A 908 25.02 -12.77 29.34
N HIS A 909 25.91 -11.88 29.78
CA HIS A 909 27.34 -11.90 29.42
C HIS A 909 28.02 -13.08 30.12
N GLN A 910 28.77 -13.88 29.36
CA GLN A 910 29.48 -15.05 29.87
C GLN A 910 30.97 -15.06 29.48
N ALA A 911 31.30 -14.57 28.29
CA ALA A 911 32.69 -14.49 27.82
C ALA A 911 32.90 -13.29 26.89
N ASP A 912 34.12 -12.75 26.90
CA ASP A 912 34.56 -11.71 25.97
C ASP A 912 35.09 -12.33 24.69
N LEU A 913 34.77 -11.72 23.54
CA LEU A 913 35.40 -12.10 22.28
C LEU A 913 36.70 -11.31 22.10
N PRO A 914 37.82 -11.98 21.72
CA PRO A 914 39.05 -11.30 21.34
C PRO A 914 38.85 -10.33 20.16
N ASP A 915 37.95 -10.69 19.23
CA ASP A 915 37.52 -9.86 18.10
C ASP A 915 36.08 -9.38 18.32
N LYS A 916 35.89 -8.05 18.37
CA LYS A 916 34.59 -7.42 18.64
C LYS A 916 33.82 -7.02 17.37
N TYR A 917 34.35 -7.29 16.18
CA TYR A 917 33.84 -6.70 14.94
C TYR A 917 33.12 -7.70 14.04
N ILE A 918 33.56 -8.97 13.96
CA ILE A 918 32.94 -9.95 13.04
C ILE A 918 31.60 -10.46 13.58
N LEU A 919 31.61 -11.03 14.79
CA LEU A 919 30.43 -11.72 15.35
C LEU A 919 29.67 -10.84 16.32
N GLY A 920 30.34 -10.16 17.26
CA GLY A 920 29.69 -9.39 18.32
C GLY A 920 30.70 -8.94 19.38
N ASP A 921 30.25 -8.23 20.41
CA ASP A 921 31.15 -7.71 21.46
C ASP A 921 31.45 -8.75 22.56
N SER A 922 30.56 -9.73 22.71
CA SER A 922 30.60 -10.71 23.80
C SER A 922 29.70 -11.92 23.50
N TRP A 923 29.78 -12.94 24.36
CA TRP A 923 29.06 -14.21 24.21
C TRP A 923 28.20 -14.51 25.44
N GLY A 924 27.00 -15.06 25.22
CA GLY A 924 26.10 -15.59 26.27
C GLY A 924 26.13 -17.12 26.35
N LEU A 925 25.10 -17.76 26.90
CA LEU A 925 25.00 -19.23 26.81
C LEU A 925 24.39 -19.64 25.47
N GLY A 926 25.22 -19.58 24.43
CA GLY A 926 24.88 -19.91 23.05
C GLY A 926 24.44 -18.72 22.18
N TRP A 927 24.12 -17.58 22.77
CA TRP A 927 23.82 -16.34 22.04
C TRP A 927 25.07 -15.51 21.77
N ILE A 928 25.15 -14.94 20.57
CA ILE A 928 26.07 -13.82 20.30
C ILE A 928 25.43 -12.56 20.86
N ARG A 929 26.22 -11.70 21.50
CA ARG A 929 25.77 -10.42 22.04
C ARG A 929 26.39 -9.27 21.24
N PHE A 930 25.57 -8.28 20.92
CA PHE A 930 25.94 -7.09 20.19
C PHE A 930 25.56 -5.84 21.00
N GLY A 931 26.42 -4.83 20.97
CA GLY A 931 26.12 -3.48 21.43
C GLY A 931 25.93 -2.57 20.21
N TRP A 932 24.70 -2.09 19.99
CA TRP A 932 24.35 -1.18 18.89
C TRP A 932 24.06 0.24 19.40
N GLY A 933 24.07 1.23 18.50
CA GLY A 933 23.97 2.66 18.83
C GLY A 933 25.24 3.29 19.43
N GLU A 934 25.16 4.58 19.79
CA GLU A 934 26.25 5.33 20.42
C GLU A 934 26.66 4.65 21.73
N ASP A 935 27.96 4.35 21.88
CA ASP A 935 28.56 3.62 23.01
C ASP A 935 27.96 2.22 23.30
N GLY A 936 27.19 1.63 22.37
CA GLY A 936 26.56 0.31 22.56
C GLY A 936 25.32 0.33 23.46
N GLY A 937 24.55 1.42 23.43
CA GLY A 937 23.35 1.65 24.24
C GLY A 937 22.22 0.62 24.05
N HIS A 938 22.16 -0.08 22.91
CA HIS A 938 21.15 -1.09 22.62
C HIS A 938 21.74 -2.50 22.71
N ARG A 939 21.14 -3.35 23.56
CA ARG A 939 21.59 -4.74 23.72
C ARG A 939 20.82 -5.67 22.78
N VAL A 940 21.51 -6.19 21.78
CA VAL A 940 20.97 -7.15 20.81
C VAL A 940 21.59 -8.51 21.07
N ILE A 941 20.78 -9.57 20.97
CA ILE A 941 21.27 -10.94 20.88
C ILE A 941 20.97 -11.49 19.50
N GLY A 942 21.75 -12.46 19.05
CA GLY A 942 21.56 -13.04 17.73
C GLY A 942 22.52 -14.17 17.45
N HIS A 943 22.41 -14.73 16.25
CA HIS A 943 23.39 -15.69 15.77
C HIS A 943 23.38 -15.69 14.23
N ASP A 944 24.55 -15.93 13.64
CA ASP A 944 24.73 -16.08 12.19
C ASP A 944 25.02 -17.54 11.84
N GLY A 945 24.53 -18.03 10.71
CA GLY A 945 24.64 -19.42 10.32
C GLY A 945 25.07 -19.57 8.88
N ASN A 946 26.24 -20.19 8.66
CA ASN A 946 26.70 -20.54 7.32
C ASN A 946 26.77 -22.06 7.16
N THR A 947 26.37 -22.52 5.98
CA THR A 947 26.58 -23.88 5.48
C THR A 947 27.10 -23.78 4.04
N ILE A 948 27.19 -24.91 3.32
CA ILE A 948 27.71 -24.92 1.95
C ILE A 948 26.70 -24.21 1.04
N GLY A 949 27.02 -22.99 0.62
CA GLY A 949 26.21 -22.17 -0.29
C GLY A 949 24.90 -21.62 0.31
N GLN A 950 24.72 -21.65 1.64
CA GLN A 950 23.56 -21.01 2.31
C GLN A 950 24.00 -20.22 3.54
N ALA A 951 23.32 -19.09 3.79
CA ALA A 951 23.57 -18.22 4.94
C ALA A 951 22.26 -17.79 5.61
N ALA A 952 22.29 -17.66 6.92
CA ALA A 952 21.18 -17.25 7.76
C ALA A 952 21.64 -16.23 8.81
N PHE A 953 20.79 -15.24 9.08
CA PHE A 953 21.05 -14.19 10.06
C PHE A 953 19.84 -14.03 10.97
N LEU A 954 20.06 -14.02 12.29
CA LEU A 954 19.01 -13.75 13.27
C LEU A 954 19.45 -12.65 14.24
N ARG A 955 18.63 -11.61 14.40
CA ARG A 955 18.81 -10.58 15.43
C ARG A 955 17.53 -10.45 16.24
N VAL A 956 17.70 -10.34 17.55
CA VAL A 956 16.63 -10.20 18.54
C VAL A 956 16.99 -9.00 19.41
N LEU A 957 16.11 -8.00 19.41
CA LEU A 957 16.21 -6.76 20.19
C LEU A 957 15.11 -6.78 21.27
N PRO A 958 15.42 -7.27 22.48
CA PRO A 958 14.41 -7.51 23.52
C PRO A 958 13.66 -6.25 23.94
N GLU A 959 14.36 -5.12 24.09
CA GLU A 959 13.75 -3.85 24.50
C GLU A 959 12.73 -3.30 23.50
N ALA A 960 12.86 -3.67 22.22
CA ALA A 960 11.89 -3.30 21.20
C ALA A 960 10.81 -4.37 20.98
N GLY A 961 10.97 -5.56 21.56
CA GLY A 961 10.14 -6.73 21.26
C GLY A 961 10.28 -7.18 19.81
N LEU A 962 11.44 -6.97 19.17
CA LEU A 962 11.66 -7.15 17.74
C LEU A 962 12.63 -8.31 17.47
N ALA A 963 12.27 -9.23 16.58
CA ALA A 963 13.15 -10.26 16.04
C ALA A 963 13.11 -10.25 14.51
N VAL A 964 14.26 -10.38 13.87
CA VAL A 964 14.41 -10.28 12.41
C VAL A 964 15.31 -11.40 11.94
N ALA A 965 14.83 -12.16 10.95
CA ALA A 965 15.54 -13.27 10.36
C ALA A 965 15.64 -13.15 8.84
N LEU A 966 16.82 -13.46 8.29
CA LEU A 966 17.07 -13.52 6.85
C LEU A 966 17.72 -14.85 6.51
N LEU A 967 17.13 -15.60 5.60
CA LEU A 967 17.60 -16.89 5.10
C LEU A 967 17.91 -16.75 3.60
N THR A 968 19.06 -17.25 3.16
CA THR A 968 19.55 -17.09 1.78
C THR A 968 20.26 -18.34 1.28
N ASN A 969 20.28 -18.55 -0.03
CA ASN A 969 20.90 -19.73 -0.65
C ASN A 969 22.01 -19.42 -1.67
N GLY A 970 22.73 -18.31 -1.52
CA GLY A 970 23.91 -17.96 -2.33
C GLY A 970 24.05 -16.46 -2.57
N GLY A 971 25.06 -16.07 -3.35
CA GLY A 971 25.35 -14.67 -3.67
C GLY A 971 26.10 -13.92 -2.57
N HIS A 972 26.05 -12.58 -2.60
CA HIS A 972 26.70 -11.68 -1.63
C HIS A 972 25.82 -11.47 -0.38
N THR A 973 25.63 -12.54 0.39
CA THR A 973 24.62 -12.61 1.45
C THR A 973 24.89 -11.66 2.63
N ARG A 974 26.17 -11.40 2.95
CA ARG A 974 26.54 -10.48 4.02
C ARG A 974 26.18 -9.03 3.67
N ASP A 975 26.43 -8.61 2.43
CA ASP A 975 26.13 -7.26 1.97
C ASP A 975 24.61 -7.02 1.91
N LEU A 976 23.84 -8.04 1.48
CA LEU A 976 22.38 -8.02 1.59
C LEU A 976 21.91 -7.85 3.04
N TYR A 977 22.47 -8.63 3.97
CA TYR A 977 22.15 -8.52 5.39
C TYR A 977 22.42 -7.10 5.93
N GLU A 978 23.59 -6.52 5.65
CA GLU A 978 23.99 -5.22 6.19
C GLU A 978 23.12 -4.07 5.66
N ASP A 979 22.84 -4.05 4.35
CA ASP A 979 21.96 -3.05 3.73
C ASP A 979 20.53 -3.17 4.29
N LEU A 980 19.99 -4.39 4.33
CA LEU A 980 18.60 -4.63 4.70
C LEU A 980 18.36 -4.39 6.20
N TYR A 981 19.22 -4.90 7.08
CA TYR A 981 19.03 -4.77 8.53
C TYR A 981 19.26 -3.33 9.00
N ARG A 982 20.17 -2.58 8.37
CA ARG A 982 20.40 -1.17 8.73
C ARG A 982 19.14 -0.33 8.53
N GLU A 983 18.48 -0.49 7.38
CA GLU A 983 17.21 0.20 7.10
C GLU A 983 16.09 -0.26 8.03
N LEU A 984 16.01 -1.57 8.27
CA LEU A 984 14.92 -2.17 9.03
C LEU A 984 14.95 -1.78 10.50
N PHE A 985 16.11 -1.86 11.15
CA PHE A 985 16.23 -1.48 12.56
C PHE A 985 16.15 0.04 12.78
N ALA A 986 16.65 0.84 11.84
CA ALA A 986 16.45 2.29 11.88
C ALA A 986 14.96 2.64 11.80
N GLU A 987 14.19 1.99 10.94
CA GLU A 987 12.76 2.30 10.79
C GLU A 987 11.88 1.73 11.90
N LEU A 988 12.06 0.46 12.24
CA LEU A 988 11.13 -0.24 13.13
C LEU A 988 11.46 -0.04 14.61
N ALA A 989 12.67 0.37 14.94
CA ALA A 989 13.16 0.51 16.30
C ALA A 989 13.95 1.80 16.59
N ASP A 990 14.24 2.64 15.58
CA ASP A 990 15.13 3.81 15.73
C ASP A 990 16.53 3.44 16.25
N VAL A 991 17.06 2.31 15.77
CA VAL A 991 18.37 1.77 16.18
C VAL A 991 19.32 1.71 15.00
N GLU A 992 20.49 2.33 15.17
CA GLU A 992 21.58 2.29 14.19
C GLU A 992 22.49 1.06 14.41
N ILE A 993 22.73 0.31 13.32
CA ILE A 993 23.68 -0.80 13.31
C ILE A 993 25.11 -0.24 13.12
N PRO A 994 26.09 -0.64 13.93
CA PRO A 994 27.48 -0.20 13.80
C PRO A 994 28.04 -0.41 12.38
N VAL A 995 28.87 0.54 11.94
CA VAL A 995 29.54 0.49 10.63
C VAL A 995 30.46 -0.73 10.55
N ALA A 996 30.50 -1.36 9.38
CA ALA A 996 31.39 -2.48 9.10
C ALA A 996 32.86 -2.11 9.37
N PHE A 997 33.61 -3.09 9.87
CA PHE A 997 35.03 -2.91 10.17
C PHE A 997 35.82 -2.55 8.91
N ALA A 998 36.67 -1.54 9.02
CA ALA A 998 37.59 -1.12 7.99
C ALA A 998 38.84 -0.48 8.62
N PRO A 999 40.01 -0.55 7.97
CA PRO A 999 41.17 0.21 8.40
C PRO A 999 40.88 1.72 8.36
N PRO A 1000 41.49 2.50 9.27
CA PRO A 1000 41.29 3.94 9.33
C PRO A 1000 41.74 4.62 8.03
N ALA A 1001 41.05 5.69 7.65
CA ALA A 1001 41.37 6.45 6.43
C ALA A 1001 42.78 7.05 6.46
N GLU A 1002 43.27 7.41 7.65
CA GLU A 1002 44.67 7.75 7.89
C GLU A 1002 45.45 6.50 8.32
N PRO A 1003 46.48 6.08 7.56
CA PRO A 1003 47.27 4.92 7.91
C PRO A 1003 47.91 5.05 9.30
N VAL A 1004 47.81 3.99 10.10
CA VAL A 1004 48.46 3.92 11.41
C VAL A 1004 49.79 3.19 11.26
N ASP A 1005 50.85 3.75 11.83
CA ASP A 1005 52.16 3.09 11.88
C ASP A 1005 52.22 2.18 13.13
N VAL A 1006 52.31 0.86 12.92
CA VAL A 1006 52.39 -0.15 13.99
C VAL A 1006 53.58 -1.06 13.71
N ASP A 1007 54.44 -1.25 14.71
CA ASP A 1007 55.53 -2.23 14.61
C ASP A 1007 54.96 -3.66 14.57
N VAL A 1008 55.12 -4.32 13.41
CA VAL A 1008 54.65 -5.71 13.21
C VAL A 1008 55.56 -6.73 13.89
N THR A 1009 56.81 -6.37 14.21
CA THR A 1009 57.86 -7.29 14.69
C THR A 1009 57.42 -8.20 15.85
N PRO A 1010 56.66 -7.72 16.87
CA PRO A 1010 56.18 -8.57 17.96
C PRO A 1010 55.22 -9.69 17.51
N TYR A 1011 54.56 -9.52 16.37
CA TYR A 1011 53.53 -10.42 15.84
C TYR A 1011 54.07 -11.39 14.78
N VAL A 1012 55.32 -11.19 14.33
CA VAL A 1012 56.00 -12.08 13.38
C VAL A 1012 56.26 -13.44 14.00
N GLY A 1013 55.85 -14.49 13.31
CA GLY A 1013 56.00 -15.88 13.74
C GLY A 1013 54.97 -16.81 13.11
N THR A 1014 55.01 -18.06 13.56
CA THR A 1014 54.10 -19.13 13.16
C THR A 1014 53.06 -19.39 14.23
N TYR A 1015 51.80 -19.36 13.83
CA TYR A 1015 50.64 -19.71 14.64
C TYR A 1015 50.00 -20.95 14.03
N ALA A 1016 49.74 -21.99 14.82
CA ALA A 1016 49.18 -23.21 14.26
C ALA A 1016 48.17 -23.88 15.19
N ARG A 1017 47.13 -24.45 14.57
CA ARG A 1017 46.18 -25.40 15.17
C ARG A 1017 45.94 -26.55 14.20
N ALA A 1018 45.12 -27.53 14.56
CA ALA A 1018 44.96 -28.76 13.78
C ALA A 1018 44.51 -28.51 12.32
N SER A 1019 43.61 -27.55 12.11
CA SER A 1019 43.01 -27.24 10.80
C SER A 1019 43.77 -26.20 9.96
N VAL A 1020 44.72 -25.45 10.54
CA VAL A 1020 45.35 -24.32 9.84
C VAL A 1020 46.70 -23.94 10.44
N ARG A 1021 47.63 -23.56 9.57
CA ARG A 1021 48.88 -22.86 9.91
C ARG A 1021 48.82 -21.43 9.36
N MET A 1022 49.14 -20.47 10.20
CA MET A 1022 49.20 -19.04 9.87
C MET A 1022 50.61 -18.52 10.10
N GLU A 1023 51.17 -17.83 9.12
CA GLU A 1023 52.52 -17.26 9.17
C GLU A 1023 52.41 -15.74 8.97
N VAL A 1024 52.95 -14.97 9.93
CA VAL A 1024 53.02 -13.51 9.85
C VAL A 1024 54.42 -13.11 9.37
N LEU A 1025 54.51 -12.50 8.20
CA LEU A 1025 55.75 -12.15 7.52
C LEU A 1025 56.06 -10.64 7.67
N ALA A 1026 57.34 -10.29 7.80
CA ALA A 1026 57.78 -8.92 8.15
C ALA A 1026 57.99 -7.98 6.94
N GLU A 1027 58.54 -8.47 5.82
CA GLU A 1027 58.81 -7.65 4.62
C GLU A 1027 57.54 -7.47 3.79
N GLY A 1028 56.88 -6.31 3.94
CA GLY A 1028 55.51 -6.10 3.47
C GLY A 1028 54.55 -6.94 4.32
N PRO A 1029 54.12 -6.45 5.49
CA PRO A 1029 53.34 -7.22 6.47
C PRO A 1029 52.25 -8.05 5.79
N THR A 1030 52.36 -9.37 5.87
CA THR A 1030 51.49 -10.32 5.16
C THR A 1030 51.12 -11.46 6.08
N LEU A 1031 49.85 -11.83 6.09
CA LEU A 1031 49.34 -13.05 6.72
C LEU A 1031 49.23 -14.12 5.65
N ARG A 1032 50.05 -15.17 5.76
CA ARG A 1032 49.90 -16.39 4.96
C ARG A 1032 49.09 -17.40 5.77
N THR A 1033 47.98 -17.86 5.23
CA THR A 1033 47.14 -18.91 5.83
C THR A 1033 47.28 -20.18 4.99
N THR A 1034 47.54 -21.32 5.63
CA THR A 1034 47.62 -22.64 5.00
C THR A 1034 46.63 -23.57 5.68
N LEU A 1035 45.60 -23.99 4.97
CA LEU A 1035 44.64 -24.99 5.46
C LEU A 1035 45.33 -26.36 5.56
N LEU A 1036 44.99 -27.10 6.62
CA LEU A 1036 45.56 -28.41 6.95
C LEU A 1036 44.45 -29.46 7.13
N GLY A 1037 44.83 -30.73 7.01
CA GLY A 1037 43.93 -31.86 7.26
C GLY A 1037 42.81 -31.99 6.20
N PRO A 1038 41.69 -32.64 6.55
CA PRO A 1038 40.60 -32.95 5.60
C PRO A 1038 40.00 -31.72 4.91
N ILE A 1039 40.04 -30.55 5.55
CA ILE A 1039 39.55 -29.29 4.97
C ILE A 1039 40.41 -28.86 3.77
N ALA A 1040 41.72 -29.09 3.82
CA ALA A 1040 42.63 -28.77 2.72
C ALA A 1040 42.33 -29.62 1.46
N GLU A 1041 41.77 -30.82 1.62
CA GLU A 1041 41.38 -31.68 0.50
C GLU A 1041 40.07 -31.22 -0.18
N MET A 1042 39.30 -30.34 0.48
CA MET A 1042 38.02 -29.82 -0.02
C MET A 1042 38.17 -28.54 -0.84
N VAL A 1043 39.34 -27.90 -0.84
CA VAL A 1043 39.58 -26.63 -1.54
C VAL A 1043 40.66 -26.77 -2.63
N PRO A 1044 40.51 -26.08 -3.77
CA PRO A 1044 41.45 -26.19 -4.88
C PRO A 1044 42.82 -25.55 -4.60
N ASP A 1045 42.87 -24.49 -3.78
CA ASP A 1045 44.11 -23.88 -3.29
C ASP A 1045 44.07 -23.77 -1.76
N PRO A 1046 44.93 -24.50 -1.03
CA PRO A 1046 44.93 -24.49 0.42
C PRO A 1046 45.77 -23.35 1.02
N VAL A 1047 46.42 -22.52 0.20
CA VAL A 1047 47.28 -21.40 0.68
C VAL A 1047 46.73 -20.06 0.20
N GLU A 1048 46.55 -19.14 1.14
CA GLU A 1048 46.19 -17.76 0.84
C GLU A 1048 47.17 -16.79 1.49
N GLU A 1049 47.46 -15.67 0.81
CA GLU A 1049 48.29 -14.60 1.32
C GLU A 1049 47.53 -13.26 1.25
N HIS A 1050 47.44 -12.59 2.38
CA HIS A 1050 46.73 -11.32 2.50
C HIS A 1050 47.64 -10.25 3.12
N PRO A 1051 47.74 -9.04 2.52
CA PRO A 1051 48.41 -7.93 3.15
C PRO A 1051 47.77 -7.61 4.52
N LEU A 1052 48.60 -7.49 5.56
CA LEU A 1052 48.19 -7.04 6.88
C LEU A 1052 48.22 -5.51 6.94
N VAL A 1053 47.05 -4.90 7.03
CA VAL A 1053 46.91 -3.45 7.14
C VAL A 1053 46.76 -3.06 8.62
N PRO A 1054 47.64 -2.22 9.19
CA PRO A 1054 47.53 -1.83 10.59
C PRO A 1054 46.26 -1.02 10.88
N VAL A 1055 45.57 -1.37 11.97
CA VAL A 1055 44.44 -0.60 12.52
C VAL A 1055 44.81 -0.01 13.88
N GLY A 1056 45.52 -0.78 14.71
CA GLY A 1056 46.04 -0.34 16.00
C GLY A 1056 46.95 -1.39 16.64
N PRO A 1057 47.46 -1.16 17.87
CA PRO A 1057 48.28 -2.14 18.55
C PRO A 1057 47.58 -3.49 18.69
N GLY A 1058 48.13 -4.53 18.07
CA GLY A 1058 47.58 -5.89 18.09
C GLY A 1058 46.33 -6.10 17.23
N LEU A 1059 45.92 -5.12 16.41
CA LEU A 1059 44.76 -5.23 15.53
C LEU A 1059 45.13 -4.83 14.10
N PHE A 1060 44.94 -5.75 13.18
CA PHE A 1060 45.19 -5.57 11.76
C PHE A 1060 43.94 -5.92 10.95
N ALA A 1061 43.86 -5.44 9.72
CA ALA A 1061 42.82 -5.75 8.76
C ALA A 1061 43.41 -6.51 7.56
N VAL A 1062 42.70 -7.53 7.10
CA VAL A 1062 42.97 -8.23 5.84
C VAL A 1062 41.74 -8.15 4.96
N ARG A 1063 41.94 -8.18 3.64
CA ARG A 1063 40.85 -8.22 2.67
C ARG A 1063 41.21 -9.18 1.52
N PRO A 1064 40.52 -10.32 1.40
CA PRO A 1064 40.71 -11.24 0.29
C PRO A 1064 40.45 -10.59 -1.07
N GLU A 1065 41.12 -11.09 -2.11
CA GLU A 1065 40.91 -10.62 -3.48
C GLU A 1065 39.48 -10.94 -3.93
N GLY A 1066 38.76 -9.94 -4.47
CA GLY A 1066 37.36 -10.08 -4.90
C GLY A 1066 36.29 -9.89 -3.82
N VAL A 1067 36.67 -9.62 -2.56
CA VAL A 1067 35.73 -9.37 -1.45
C VAL A 1067 35.80 -7.90 -1.03
N GLU A 1068 34.66 -7.23 -0.86
CA GLU A 1068 34.61 -5.80 -0.48
C GLU A 1068 34.84 -5.56 1.04
N THR A 1069 34.49 -6.54 1.87
CA THR A 1069 34.53 -6.48 3.35
C THR A 1069 35.91 -6.79 3.94
N TRP A 1070 36.32 -6.04 4.96
CA TRP A 1070 37.56 -6.26 5.70
C TRP A 1070 37.34 -7.22 6.87
N ALA A 1071 38.34 -8.07 7.14
CA ALA A 1071 38.36 -8.97 8.30
C ALA A 1071 39.46 -8.58 9.30
N PRO A 1072 39.16 -8.49 10.60
CA PRO A 1072 40.16 -8.26 11.64
C PRO A 1072 41.06 -9.48 11.90
N VAL A 1073 42.33 -9.20 12.18
CA VAL A 1073 43.33 -10.13 12.70
C VAL A 1073 43.79 -9.58 14.05
N THR A 1074 43.42 -10.25 15.13
CA THR A 1074 43.68 -9.77 16.49
C THR A 1074 44.76 -10.59 17.19
N PHE A 1075 45.78 -9.93 17.71
CA PHE A 1075 46.86 -10.53 18.49
C PHE A 1075 46.70 -10.16 19.97
N TYR A 1076 46.85 -11.15 20.84
CA TYR A 1076 46.72 -10.97 22.29
C TYR A 1076 47.52 -12.03 23.03
N ASP A 1077 47.83 -11.73 24.30
CA ASP A 1077 48.55 -12.63 25.18
C ASP A 1077 47.60 -13.16 26.26
N LEU A 1078 47.68 -14.46 26.57
CA LEU A 1078 46.97 -15.04 27.71
C LEU A 1078 47.63 -14.58 29.03
N PRO A 1079 46.92 -14.64 30.18
CA PRO A 1079 47.52 -14.37 31.49
C PRO A 1079 48.75 -15.23 31.82
N THR A 1080 48.86 -16.39 31.18
CA THR A 1080 49.98 -17.35 31.30
C THR A 1080 51.18 -17.00 30.41
N GLY A 1081 51.05 -16.00 29.52
CA GLY A 1081 52.13 -15.43 28.72
C GLY A 1081 52.23 -15.93 27.27
N GLU A 1082 51.44 -16.93 26.89
CA GLU A 1082 51.37 -17.43 25.52
C GLU A 1082 50.63 -16.44 24.61
N ARG A 1083 51.17 -16.24 23.40
CA ARG A 1083 50.60 -15.35 22.39
C ARG A 1083 49.68 -16.09 21.44
N TYR A 1084 48.56 -15.45 21.11
CA TYR A 1084 47.55 -15.97 20.20
C TYR A 1084 47.27 -15.00 19.06
N LEU A 1085 46.87 -15.57 17.93
CA LEU A 1085 46.29 -14.90 16.78
C LEU A 1085 44.82 -15.37 16.66
N HIS A 1086 43.89 -14.43 16.78
CA HIS A 1086 42.46 -14.67 16.54
C HIS A 1086 42.09 -14.22 15.12
N PHE A 1087 41.72 -15.20 14.29
CA PHE A 1087 41.30 -14.98 12.90
C PHE A 1087 40.31 -16.06 12.47
N GLY A 1088 39.28 -15.67 11.71
CA GLY A 1088 38.19 -16.57 11.33
C GLY A 1088 37.46 -17.15 12.55
N VAL A 1089 37.17 -16.30 13.55
CA VAL A 1089 36.45 -16.63 14.80
C VAL A 1089 37.10 -17.72 15.66
N ARG A 1090 38.42 -17.92 15.53
CA ARG A 1090 39.16 -18.99 16.21
C ARG A 1090 40.47 -18.44 16.78
N ALA A 1091 40.83 -18.91 17.98
CA ALA A 1091 42.12 -18.62 18.59
C ALA A 1091 43.18 -19.62 18.11
N THR A 1092 44.35 -19.10 17.72
CA THR A 1092 45.47 -19.91 17.23
C THR A 1092 46.72 -19.61 18.05
N PRO A 1093 47.30 -20.59 18.76
CA PRO A 1093 48.50 -20.36 19.56
C PRO A 1093 49.72 -20.17 18.65
N ARG A 1094 50.67 -19.35 19.12
CA ARG A 1094 52.02 -19.29 18.56
C ARG A 1094 52.78 -20.58 18.88
N VAL A 1095 53.51 -21.13 17.90
CA VAL A 1095 54.19 -22.44 18.01
C VAL A 1095 55.72 -22.40 17.83
N ASP A 1096 56.31 -21.23 17.59
CA ASP A 1096 57.75 -21.05 17.37
C ASP A 1096 58.49 -20.29 18.48
#